data_AF-A0AA37SWG5-F1
#
_entry.id   AF-A0AA37SWG5-F1
#
_cell.length_a   1.000
_cell.length_b   1.000
_cell.length_c   1.000
_cell.angle_alpha   90.00
_cell.angle_beta   90.00
_cell.angle_gamma   90.00
#
_symmetry.space_group_name_H-M   'P 1'
#
loop_
_entity.id
_entity.type
_entity.pdbx_description
1 polymer ?
#
loop_
_entity_poly.entity_id
_entity_poly.type
_entity_poly.pdbx_seq_one_letter_code
_entity_poly.pdbx_strand_id
1 'polypeptide(L)'
;MFADGLAADTTTVRLTISPEQASAIGAAVSSIIPKTATDFGFSPTAIETYTSTTLIPRWLFLNTTCYIELHQTSSNVSHCFVGDLPLPGALVSALSYGATSLLFDSEVAKTIDNILSGWTLKQGSLHLIASKPRDFKQRINKSLDSAKQVARVAISQSIPSPDKIQAYIDSLENQNFSSMSLALPIKHLSLQATVESLDSDPVEENKAFIWALAVKYAGSRFAKLAGVTPVTVEPYQLRGRRDLALHFIYSAILQQIGDNQVSFAIGELKELDDTNVGGSGFSFADLAADKAGTLFADTLTKSTKSALVSQNLLNLISDERTFMPFVHDLPEGLHQRDFEQLFRHTQSDTYLQYEHSILDRVTQLALHSTKRNKRTPTSIYSQVAPVTNGQWYAIDTHIHSKYSDGAHSIDEIAKKSIEHGCDVIAITDHGDKNLTRVLSDAWFNDVSAANRKYQQLTVIPGLEWNIPPFNGREHATVLFPNSKGTQQRLREFRNNFDHYGEINQRLLSSNDAFEWMNNQSWGASRQPVIIYNHPSRKDNNASENHFDLSNWMHQSKAVIGMSAAPGHQKKRGLYNGSYEKILRTIHGFDPVSGVIGGEWDKLLQDGKRVLSARAASDFHNTSMDYWPCEFSSTHVYAASPSQNDILNALHAGRTWAQHGKFIQALEFKITTLSDTFYAGDIAHSATLTQDETASIEIRLTLNHADWQALPTSIDELQLVVIFDDFVKPINLIPLLRSASDTSPQTRSSSSNKIFYVNLPLGNMAGANAIRLQGRSMQPELHHYQFVSNPIFIVRNTK
;
A
#
# COMPACT_ATOMS: atom_id res chain seq x y z
N MET A 1 11.35 -27.22 -6.20
CA MET A 1 12.61 -27.97 -6.45
C MET A 1 12.53 -29.50 -6.27
N PHE A 2 12.34 -30.07 -5.07
CA PHE A 2 12.33 -31.54 -4.84
C PHE A 2 11.19 -32.24 -5.60
N ALA A 3 9.99 -31.68 -5.55
CA ALA A 3 8.82 -32.18 -6.27
C ALA A 3 8.97 -32.06 -7.81
N ASP A 4 9.54 -30.97 -8.31
CA ASP A 4 9.74 -30.75 -9.75
C ASP A 4 10.82 -31.66 -10.33
N GLY A 5 11.91 -31.89 -9.59
CA GLY A 5 12.96 -32.84 -9.96
C GLY A 5 12.45 -34.29 -10.02
N LEU A 6 11.56 -34.67 -9.09
CA LEU A 6 10.91 -35.99 -9.10
C LEU A 6 9.83 -36.11 -10.18
N ALA A 7 9.19 -34.99 -10.55
CA ALA A 7 8.13 -34.92 -11.56
C ALA A 7 8.61 -34.74 -13.00
N ALA A 8 9.89 -34.43 -13.23
CA ALA A 8 10.49 -34.29 -14.55
C ALA A 8 10.50 -35.63 -15.32
N ASP A 9 10.38 -35.64 -16.65
CA ASP A 9 10.41 -36.87 -17.46
C ASP A 9 11.81 -37.53 -17.56
N THR A 10 12.81 -36.96 -16.89
CA THR A 10 14.17 -37.48 -16.84
C THR A 10 14.28 -38.71 -15.94
N THR A 11 15.19 -39.62 -16.27
CA THR A 11 15.51 -40.80 -15.45
C THR A 11 16.50 -40.49 -14.33
N THR A 12 17.02 -39.26 -14.28
CA THR A 12 18.00 -38.81 -13.28
C THR A 12 17.51 -37.52 -12.65
N VAL A 13 17.50 -37.51 -11.32
CA VAL A 13 17.19 -36.36 -10.47
C VAL A 13 18.50 -35.79 -9.96
N ARG A 14 18.67 -34.47 -10.11
CA ARG A 14 19.80 -33.73 -9.55
C ARG A 14 19.26 -32.63 -8.64
N LEU A 15 19.66 -32.63 -7.38
CA LEU A 15 19.30 -31.57 -6.42
C LEU A 15 20.56 -31.07 -5.74
N THR A 16 20.63 -29.77 -5.49
CA THR A 16 21.67 -29.16 -4.67
C THR A 16 20.99 -28.47 -3.49
N ILE A 17 21.40 -28.78 -2.27
CA ILE A 17 20.87 -28.19 -1.02
C ILE A 17 22.01 -27.43 -0.33
N SER A 18 21.79 -26.14 -0.05
CA SER A 18 22.69 -25.33 0.79
C SER A 18 22.45 -25.60 2.29
N PRO A 19 23.41 -25.25 3.17
CA PRO A 19 23.21 -25.35 4.62
C PRO A 19 21.98 -24.60 5.13
N GLU A 20 21.68 -23.42 4.58
CA GLU A 20 20.52 -22.60 4.95
C GLU A 20 19.20 -23.28 4.54
N GLN A 21 19.16 -23.85 3.34
CA GLN A 21 18.01 -24.62 2.86
C GLN A 21 17.76 -25.87 3.71
N ALA A 22 18.82 -26.48 4.24
CA ALA A 22 18.68 -27.66 5.06
C ALA A 22 18.13 -27.37 6.47
N SER A 23 18.52 -26.26 7.08
CA SER A 23 17.89 -25.81 8.34
C SER A 23 16.41 -25.48 8.13
N ALA A 24 16.06 -24.86 7.00
CA ALA A 24 14.68 -24.59 6.62
C ALA A 24 13.87 -25.88 6.36
N ILE A 25 14.50 -26.93 5.78
CA ILE A 25 13.92 -28.28 5.69
C ILE A 25 13.72 -28.88 7.10
N GLY A 26 14.65 -28.68 8.03
CA GLY A 26 14.51 -29.05 9.45
C GLY A 26 13.26 -28.43 10.09
N ALA A 27 13.07 -27.13 9.92
CA ALA A 27 11.89 -26.41 10.37
C ALA A 27 10.59 -26.95 9.72
N ALA A 28 10.62 -27.27 8.42
CA ALA A 28 9.48 -27.87 7.73
C ALA A 28 9.13 -29.28 8.25
N VAL A 29 10.13 -30.13 8.50
CA VAL A 29 9.92 -31.48 9.04
C VAL A 29 9.40 -31.40 10.48
N SER A 30 9.94 -30.47 11.28
CA SER A 30 9.48 -30.17 12.64
C SER A 30 8.01 -29.76 12.68
N SER A 31 7.56 -29.03 11.68
CA SER A 31 6.19 -28.52 11.62
C SER A 31 5.20 -29.58 11.14
N ILE A 32 5.62 -30.55 10.32
CA ILE A 32 4.78 -31.67 9.85
C ILE A 32 4.49 -32.69 10.95
N ILE A 33 5.46 -32.95 11.84
CA ILE A 33 5.33 -33.98 12.88
C ILE A 33 4.97 -33.29 14.21
N PRO A 34 3.74 -33.50 14.74
CA PRO A 34 3.30 -32.81 15.94
C PRO A 34 4.27 -32.99 17.10
N LYS A 35 4.51 -31.90 17.85
CA LYS A 35 5.36 -31.88 19.05
C LYS A 35 6.82 -32.30 18.80
N THR A 36 7.28 -32.26 17.56
CA THR A 36 8.61 -32.76 17.18
C THR A 36 9.46 -31.63 16.64
N ALA A 37 10.62 -31.40 17.23
CA ALA A 37 11.64 -30.52 16.65
C ALA A 37 12.66 -31.38 15.89
N THR A 38 13.04 -30.96 14.70
CA THR A 38 13.99 -31.63 13.80
C THR A 38 14.99 -30.62 13.28
N ASP A 39 16.27 -30.93 13.39
CA ASP A 39 17.36 -30.14 12.85
C ASP A 39 18.35 -31.05 12.10
N PHE A 40 19.11 -30.46 11.19
CA PHE A 40 20.08 -31.17 10.37
C PHE A 40 21.46 -30.54 10.51
N GLY A 41 22.42 -31.33 11.00
CA GLY A 41 23.84 -31.01 11.01
C GLY A 41 24.54 -31.56 9.78
N PHE A 42 25.47 -30.80 9.21
CA PHE A 42 26.28 -31.22 8.06
C PHE A 42 27.76 -31.16 8.40
N SER A 43 28.47 -32.23 8.10
CA SER A 43 29.93 -32.30 8.13
C SER A 43 30.47 -32.79 6.78
N PRO A 44 31.79 -32.66 6.52
CA PRO A 44 32.40 -33.18 5.30
C PRO A 44 32.18 -34.68 5.06
N THR A 45 31.85 -35.44 6.11
CA THR A 45 31.78 -36.91 6.08
C THR A 45 30.44 -37.48 6.52
N ALA A 46 29.52 -36.66 7.03
CA ALA A 46 28.23 -37.14 7.53
C ALA A 46 27.15 -36.05 7.55
N ILE A 47 25.90 -36.50 7.42
CA ILE A 47 24.69 -35.75 7.79
C ILE A 47 24.23 -36.29 9.14
N GLU A 48 23.95 -35.39 10.06
CA GLU A 48 23.41 -35.71 11.38
C GLU A 48 21.99 -35.19 11.46
N THR A 49 21.04 -36.05 11.80
CA THR A 49 19.64 -35.64 11.98
C THR A 49 19.34 -35.64 13.46
N TYR A 50 18.89 -34.52 14.01
CA TYR A 50 18.52 -34.39 15.41
C TYR A 50 17.01 -34.22 15.50
N THR A 51 16.31 -35.17 16.10
CA THR A 51 14.86 -35.09 16.25
C THR A 51 14.49 -35.26 17.72
N SER A 52 13.57 -34.44 18.23
CA SER A 52 13.08 -34.50 19.60
C SER A 52 11.57 -34.40 19.59
N THR A 53 10.89 -35.49 19.90
CA THR A 53 9.43 -35.55 20.01
C THR A 53 8.99 -35.44 21.47
N THR A 54 8.15 -34.46 21.79
CA THR A 54 7.58 -34.31 23.14
C THR A 54 6.43 -35.29 23.33
N LEU A 55 6.65 -36.31 24.16
CA LEU A 55 5.63 -37.31 24.51
C LEU A 55 4.71 -36.78 25.60
N ILE A 56 5.27 -36.13 26.63
CA ILE A 56 4.54 -35.48 27.72
C ILE A 56 5.08 -34.05 27.86
N PRO A 57 4.25 -33.00 27.68
CA PRO A 57 4.70 -31.60 27.73
C PRO A 57 5.50 -31.30 29.00
N ARG A 58 6.74 -30.82 28.86
CA ARG A 58 7.71 -30.51 29.95
C ARG A 58 8.33 -31.68 30.72
N TRP A 59 7.90 -32.93 30.51
CA TRP A 59 8.32 -34.05 31.36
C TRP A 59 8.99 -35.20 30.61
N LEU A 60 8.65 -35.43 29.35
CA LEU A 60 9.18 -36.57 28.60
C LEU A 60 9.38 -36.25 27.12
N PHE A 61 10.61 -36.47 26.68
CA PHE A 61 11.04 -36.30 25.30
C PHE A 61 11.59 -37.62 24.78
N LEU A 62 11.26 -37.94 23.54
CA LEU A 62 11.89 -39.00 22.77
C LEU A 62 12.85 -38.34 21.79
N ASN A 63 14.13 -38.42 22.10
CA ASN A 63 15.17 -37.89 21.24
C ASN A 63 15.62 -38.99 20.28
N THR A 64 15.75 -38.67 19.01
CA THR A 64 16.39 -39.54 18.04
C THR A 64 17.51 -38.79 17.34
N THR A 65 18.63 -39.47 17.13
CA THR A 65 19.76 -38.89 16.41
C THR A 65 20.24 -39.91 15.39
N CYS A 66 20.29 -39.56 14.12
CA CYS A 66 20.79 -40.46 13.08
C CYS A 66 22.02 -39.89 12.40
N TYR A 67 23.00 -40.76 12.18
CA TYR A 67 24.24 -40.44 11.50
C TYR A 67 24.25 -41.10 10.12
N ILE A 68 24.19 -40.28 9.08
CA ILE A 68 24.25 -40.72 7.69
C ILE A 68 25.64 -40.40 7.17
N GLU A 69 26.48 -41.41 6.99
CA GLU A 69 27.82 -41.20 6.43
C GLU A 69 27.73 -40.88 4.94
N LEU A 70 28.50 -39.89 4.53
CA LEU A 70 28.63 -39.46 3.14
C LEU A 70 29.93 -40.03 2.57
N HIS A 71 29.81 -40.81 1.50
CA HIS A 71 30.92 -41.29 0.69
C HIS A 71 30.97 -40.54 -0.66
N GLN A 72 32.02 -40.77 -1.46
CA GLN A 72 32.21 -40.06 -2.73
C GLN A 72 31.08 -40.29 -3.75
N THR A 73 30.37 -41.41 -3.66
CA THR A 73 29.34 -41.81 -4.63
C THR A 73 28.03 -42.26 -4.01
N SER A 74 27.92 -42.31 -2.68
CA SER A 74 26.74 -42.81 -1.97
C SER A 74 26.73 -42.32 -0.54
N SER A 75 25.62 -42.52 0.15
CA SER A 75 25.44 -42.24 1.56
C SER A 75 24.72 -43.40 2.22
N ASN A 76 25.12 -43.74 3.44
CA ASN A 76 24.57 -44.86 4.19
C ASN A 76 24.21 -44.40 5.60
N VAL A 77 23.06 -44.83 6.11
CA VAL A 77 22.75 -44.66 7.54
C VAL A 77 23.73 -45.56 8.30
N SER A 78 24.64 -44.97 9.06
CA SER A 78 25.63 -45.72 9.84
C SER A 78 24.99 -46.31 11.09
N HIS A 79 24.28 -45.47 11.85
CA HIS A 79 23.57 -45.81 13.07
C HIS A 79 22.60 -44.69 13.45
N CYS A 80 21.62 -45.02 14.29
CA CYS A 80 20.79 -44.05 14.97
C CYS A 80 20.78 -44.31 16.47
N PHE A 81 20.44 -43.30 17.24
CA PHE A 81 20.12 -43.40 18.65
C PHE A 81 18.65 -43.06 18.84
N VAL A 82 17.96 -43.82 19.70
CA VAL A 82 16.63 -43.47 20.20
C VAL A 82 16.77 -43.37 21.72
N GLY A 83 16.84 -42.15 22.25
CA GLY A 83 17.42 -41.89 23.57
C GLY A 83 18.86 -42.38 23.59
N ASP A 84 19.21 -43.20 24.58
CA ASP A 84 20.54 -43.84 24.68
C ASP A 84 20.61 -45.20 23.97
N LEU A 85 19.55 -45.65 23.31
CA LEU A 85 19.51 -46.95 22.64
C LEU A 85 20.13 -46.86 21.25
N PRO A 86 21.30 -47.48 20.99
CA PRO A 86 21.89 -47.53 19.65
C PRO A 86 21.12 -48.52 18.77
N LEU A 87 20.68 -48.04 17.62
CA LEU A 87 20.09 -48.82 16.53
C LEU A 87 21.11 -48.93 15.38
N PRO A 88 21.54 -50.14 15.01
CA PRO A 88 22.42 -50.35 13.86
C PRO A 88 21.80 -49.81 12.58
N GLY A 89 22.59 -49.15 11.72
CA GLY A 89 22.11 -48.56 10.47
C GLY A 89 21.36 -49.53 9.57
N ALA A 90 21.79 -50.79 9.49
CA ALA A 90 21.10 -51.84 8.73
C ALA A 90 19.66 -52.10 9.22
N LEU A 91 19.42 -52.01 10.53
CA LEU A 91 18.09 -52.15 11.11
C LEU A 91 17.21 -50.94 10.77
N VAL A 92 17.79 -49.73 10.83
CA VAL A 92 17.11 -48.48 10.48
C VAL A 92 16.73 -48.46 9.00
N SER A 93 17.66 -48.82 8.11
CA SER A 93 17.42 -48.93 6.67
C SER A 93 16.38 -50.01 6.34
N ALA A 94 16.36 -51.14 7.07
CA ALA A 94 15.33 -52.17 6.90
C ALA A 94 13.93 -51.68 7.34
N LEU A 95 13.86 -50.91 8.44
CA LEU A 95 12.61 -50.32 8.92
C LEU A 95 12.12 -49.19 8.00
N SER A 96 12.99 -48.35 7.47
CA SER A 96 12.63 -47.28 6.51
C SER A 96 12.15 -47.86 5.18
N TYR A 97 12.83 -48.89 4.66
CA TYR A 97 12.39 -49.62 3.48
C TYR A 97 11.07 -50.35 3.73
N GLY A 98 10.91 -50.98 4.89
CA GLY A 98 9.65 -51.61 5.32
C GLY A 98 8.48 -50.62 5.36
N ALA A 99 8.67 -49.46 5.99
CA ALA A 99 7.64 -48.41 6.09
C ALA A 99 7.26 -47.79 4.74
N THR A 100 8.23 -47.57 3.86
CA THR A 100 7.96 -47.07 2.50
C THR A 100 7.30 -48.12 1.62
N SER A 101 7.65 -49.40 1.77
CA SER A 101 7.02 -50.52 1.06
C SER A 101 5.57 -50.82 1.52
N LEU A 102 5.18 -50.34 2.71
CA LEU A 102 3.80 -50.39 3.21
C LEU A 102 2.90 -49.32 2.57
N LEU A 103 3.48 -48.18 2.15
CA LEU A 103 2.76 -47.02 1.63
C LEU A 103 2.85 -46.89 0.11
N PHE A 104 3.88 -47.47 -0.50
CA PHE A 104 4.21 -47.32 -1.91
C PHE A 104 4.56 -48.67 -2.54
N ASP A 105 4.39 -48.78 -3.86
CA ASP A 105 4.82 -49.98 -4.59
C ASP A 105 6.36 -50.19 -4.48
N SER A 106 6.80 -51.43 -4.72
CA SER A 106 8.19 -51.84 -4.48
C SER A 106 9.23 -51.10 -5.34
N GLU A 107 8.83 -50.54 -6.47
CA GLU A 107 9.71 -49.73 -7.32
C GLU A 107 9.76 -48.27 -6.85
N VAL A 108 8.66 -47.72 -6.35
CA VAL A 108 8.65 -46.41 -5.70
C VAL A 108 9.45 -46.45 -4.40
N ALA A 109 9.28 -47.50 -3.57
CA ALA A 109 10.04 -47.67 -2.33
C ALA A 109 11.55 -47.78 -2.59
N LYS A 110 11.98 -48.54 -3.60
CA LYS A 110 13.40 -48.59 -4.03
C LYS A 110 13.92 -47.26 -4.56
N THR A 111 13.09 -46.49 -5.27
CA THR A 111 13.51 -45.19 -5.79
C THR A 111 13.67 -44.17 -4.66
N ILE A 112 12.79 -44.20 -3.65
CA ILE A 112 12.92 -43.40 -2.42
C ILE A 112 14.20 -43.79 -1.67
N ASP A 113 14.49 -45.09 -1.56
CA ASP A 113 15.73 -45.59 -0.94
C ASP A 113 16.99 -45.14 -1.71
N ASN A 114 16.96 -45.16 -3.05
CA ASN A 114 18.03 -44.61 -3.90
C ASN A 114 18.20 -43.10 -3.75
N ILE A 115 17.12 -42.36 -3.47
CA ILE A 115 17.16 -40.93 -3.18
C ILE A 115 17.77 -40.67 -1.81
N LEU A 116 17.41 -41.47 -0.82
CA LEU A 116 17.94 -41.35 0.54
C LEU A 116 19.43 -41.74 0.63
N SER A 117 19.90 -42.60 -0.27
CA SER A 117 21.30 -43.03 -0.35
C SER A 117 22.15 -42.28 -1.40
N GLY A 118 21.56 -41.42 -2.22
CA GLY A 118 22.25 -40.76 -3.35
C GLY A 118 22.95 -39.43 -3.05
N TRP A 119 23.05 -39.04 -1.78
CA TRP A 119 23.62 -37.76 -1.38
C TRP A 119 25.16 -37.77 -1.39
N THR A 120 25.74 -36.71 -1.94
CA THR A 120 27.19 -36.47 -1.97
C THR A 120 27.46 -35.02 -1.60
N LEU A 121 28.59 -34.70 -0.97
CA LEU A 121 28.95 -33.31 -0.66
C LEU A 121 29.89 -32.76 -1.74
N LYS A 122 29.56 -31.61 -2.34
CA LYS A 122 30.48 -30.86 -3.20
C LYS A 122 30.42 -29.38 -2.89
N GLN A 123 31.59 -28.78 -2.62
CA GLN A 123 31.74 -27.34 -2.37
C GLN A 123 30.85 -26.80 -1.24
N GLY A 124 30.65 -27.58 -0.17
CA GLY A 124 29.84 -27.16 0.98
C GLY A 124 28.33 -27.30 0.78
N SER A 125 27.86 -27.76 -0.38
CA SER A 125 26.45 -28.07 -0.64
C SER A 125 26.25 -29.57 -0.82
N LEU A 126 25.06 -30.05 -0.48
CA LEU A 126 24.65 -31.42 -0.68
C LEU A 126 24.10 -31.62 -2.09
N HIS A 127 24.69 -32.53 -2.84
CA HIS A 127 24.31 -32.90 -4.20
C HIS A 127 23.68 -34.29 -4.19
N LEU A 128 22.40 -34.37 -4.51
CA LEU A 128 21.72 -35.62 -4.79
C LEU A 128 21.86 -35.95 -6.27
N ILE A 129 22.30 -37.17 -6.58
CA ILE A 129 22.11 -37.76 -7.91
C ILE A 129 21.39 -39.09 -7.73
N ALA A 130 20.11 -39.13 -8.08
CA ALA A 130 19.29 -40.34 -7.97
C ALA A 130 18.71 -40.74 -9.32
N SER A 131 18.61 -42.06 -9.54
CA SER A 131 17.95 -42.61 -10.72
C SER A 131 16.50 -42.95 -10.38
N LYS A 132 15.55 -42.56 -11.25
CA LYS A 132 14.14 -42.86 -11.09
C LYS A 132 13.53 -43.43 -12.38
N PRO A 133 12.48 -44.27 -12.28
CA PRO A 133 11.69 -44.71 -13.43
C PRO A 133 11.06 -43.53 -14.19
N ARG A 134 10.86 -43.67 -15.51
CA ARG A 134 10.17 -42.63 -16.31
C ARG A 134 8.71 -42.44 -15.89
N ASP A 135 8.05 -43.51 -15.48
CA ASP A 135 6.67 -43.53 -14.99
C ASP A 135 6.56 -43.30 -13.47
N PHE A 136 7.66 -42.88 -12.81
CA PHE A 136 7.70 -42.66 -11.36
C PHE A 136 6.59 -41.74 -10.86
N LYS A 137 6.29 -40.66 -11.59
CA LYS A 137 5.17 -39.75 -11.30
C LYS A 137 3.81 -40.45 -11.32
N GLN A 138 3.58 -41.33 -12.29
CA GLN A 138 2.32 -42.09 -12.42
C GLN A 138 2.21 -43.14 -11.31
N ARG A 139 3.32 -43.78 -10.93
CA ARG A 139 3.38 -44.77 -9.84
C ARG A 139 3.20 -44.15 -8.45
N ILE A 140 3.81 -42.99 -8.21
CA ILE A 140 3.54 -42.18 -7.01
C ILE A 140 2.07 -41.80 -6.97
N ASN A 141 1.48 -41.31 -8.05
CA ASN A 141 0.06 -40.93 -8.08
C ASN A 141 -0.87 -42.12 -7.78
N LYS A 142 -0.56 -43.31 -8.31
CA LYS A 142 -1.31 -44.55 -8.07
C LYS A 142 -1.15 -45.07 -6.64
N SER A 143 0.05 -44.97 -6.06
CA SER A 143 0.31 -45.32 -4.66
C SER A 143 -0.30 -44.31 -3.68
N LEU A 144 -0.30 -43.02 -4.05
CA LEU A 144 -1.02 -41.96 -3.36
C LEU A 144 -2.54 -42.18 -3.40
N ASP A 145 -3.12 -42.86 -4.39
CA ASP A 145 -4.54 -43.24 -4.36
C ASP A 145 -4.87 -44.25 -3.24
N SER A 146 -3.93 -45.12 -2.90
CA SER A 146 -4.04 -46.05 -1.75
C SER A 146 -3.75 -45.36 -0.42
N ALA A 147 -2.73 -44.48 -0.37
CA ALA A 147 -2.44 -43.65 0.79
C ALA A 147 -3.53 -42.59 1.04
N LYS A 148 -4.25 -42.13 0.01
CA LYS A 148 -5.44 -41.25 0.11
C LYS A 148 -6.55 -41.89 0.93
N GLN A 149 -6.65 -43.22 0.99
CA GLN A 149 -7.65 -43.91 1.80
C GLN A 149 -7.31 -43.86 3.29
N VAL A 150 -6.03 -43.88 3.64
CA VAL A 150 -5.51 -43.77 5.02
C VAL A 150 -5.41 -42.30 5.46
N ALA A 151 -4.95 -41.41 4.59
CA ALA A 151 -4.92 -39.97 4.81
C ALA A 151 -6.33 -39.34 4.86
N ARG A 152 -7.30 -39.86 4.10
CA ARG A 152 -8.71 -39.46 4.26
C ARG A 152 -9.23 -39.75 5.65
N VAL A 153 -8.82 -40.83 6.32
CA VAL A 153 -9.28 -41.14 7.69
C VAL A 153 -8.63 -40.23 8.74
N ALA A 154 -7.40 -39.77 8.50
CA ALA A 154 -6.71 -38.83 9.40
C ALA A 154 -7.08 -37.35 9.17
N ILE A 155 -7.47 -36.97 7.96
CA ILE A 155 -7.83 -35.59 7.56
C ILE A 155 -9.36 -35.37 7.50
N SER A 156 -10.19 -36.43 7.44
CA SER A 156 -11.66 -36.31 7.30
C SER A 156 -12.36 -35.60 8.45
N GLN A 157 -11.75 -35.47 9.63
CA GLN A 157 -12.33 -34.69 10.73
C GLN A 157 -12.20 -33.17 10.50
N SER A 158 -11.39 -32.73 9.54
CA SER A 158 -11.13 -31.31 9.26
C SER A 158 -11.78 -30.79 7.98
N ILE A 159 -12.30 -31.68 7.11
CA ILE A 159 -12.97 -31.31 5.86
C ILE A 159 -14.49 -31.40 6.08
N PRO A 160 -15.25 -30.31 5.89
CA PRO A 160 -16.71 -30.34 5.93
C PRO A 160 -17.32 -31.29 4.90
N SER A 161 -18.60 -31.61 5.04
CA SER A 161 -19.27 -32.49 4.08
C SER A 161 -19.25 -31.90 2.65
N PRO A 162 -19.06 -32.72 1.61
CA PRO A 162 -19.04 -32.23 0.22
C PRO A 162 -20.30 -31.45 -0.15
N ASP A 163 -21.48 -31.89 0.31
CA ASP A 163 -22.75 -31.22 0.04
C ASP A 163 -22.78 -29.80 0.62
N LYS A 164 -22.21 -29.59 1.81
CA LYS A 164 -22.12 -28.27 2.44
C LYS A 164 -21.18 -27.36 1.65
N ILE A 165 -20.00 -27.86 1.28
CA ILE A 165 -19.05 -27.10 0.46
C ILE A 165 -19.67 -26.74 -0.90
N GLN A 166 -20.38 -27.68 -1.53
CA GLN A 166 -21.05 -27.45 -2.81
C GLN A 166 -22.13 -26.37 -2.70
N ALA A 167 -22.92 -26.32 -1.61
CA ALA A 167 -23.93 -25.28 -1.41
C ALA A 167 -23.33 -23.86 -1.36
N TYR A 168 -22.15 -23.68 -0.77
CA TYR A 168 -21.44 -22.39 -0.80
C TYR A 168 -20.83 -22.07 -2.18
N ILE A 169 -20.33 -23.08 -2.90
CA ILE A 169 -19.84 -22.92 -4.28
C ILE A 169 -20.99 -22.47 -5.20
N ASP A 170 -22.12 -23.16 -5.15
CA ASP A 170 -23.30 -22.87 -5.98
C ASP A 170 -23.81 -21.44 -5.70
N SER A 171 -23.76 -21.01 -4.45
CA SER A 171 -24.11 -19.65 -4.04
C SER A 171 -23.19 -18.59 -4.66
N LEU A 172 -21.88 -18.87 -4.80
CA LEU A 172 -20.95 -17.97 -5.53
C LEU A 172 -21.23 -17.96 -7.03
N GLU A 173 -21.49 -19.11 -7.65
CA GLU A 173 -21.73 -19.20 -9.10
C GLU A 173 -23.01 -18.48 -9.52
N ASN A 174 -23.97 -18.34 -8.61
CA ASN A 174 -25.21 -17.59 -8.84
C ASN A 174 -25.08 -16.08 -8.61
N GLN A 175 -23.91 -15.56 -8.24
CA GLN A 175 -23.68 -14.13 -8.02
C GLN A 175 -22.76 -13.53 -9.08
N ASN A 176 -23.14 -12.34 -9.57
CA ASN A 176 -22.29 -11.52 -10.42
C ASN A 176 -21.71 -10.36 -9.61
N PHE A 177 -20.43 -10.45 -9.26
CA PHE A 177 -19.74 -9.37 -8.56
C PHE A 177 -19.32 -8.27 -9.53
N SER A 178 -19.55 -7.01 -9.15
CA SER A 178 -19.19 -5.82 -9.94
C SER A 178 -17.70 -5.48 -9.88
N SER A 179 -16.91 -6.21 -9.08
CA SER A 179 -15.48 -5.99 -8.85
C SER A 179 -14.77 -7.32 -8.65
N MET A 180 -13.48 -7.36 -8.99
CA MET A 180 -12.58 -8.50 -8.75
C MET A 180 -12.09 -8.59 -7.30
N SER A 181 -12.48 -7.66 -6.43
CA SER A 181 -12.07 -7.67 -5.01
C SER A 181 -12.55 -8.93 -4.28
N LEU A 182 -11.67 -9.57 -3.52
CA LEU A 182 -11.99 -10.72 -2.67
C LEU A 182 -12.93 -10.36 -1.50
N ALA A 183 -13.09 -9.08 -1.16
CA ALA A 183 -14.01 -8.65 -0.11
C ALA A 183 -15.48 -8.98 -0.45
N LEU A 184 -15.87 -8.88 -1.73
CA LEU A 184 -17.24 -9.15 -2.16
C LEU A 184 -17.66 -10.63 -1.98
N PRO A 185 -16.92 -11.63 -2.49
CA PRO A 185 -17.25 -13.04 -2.25
C PRO A 185 -17.12 -13.43 -0.77
N ILE A 186 -16.14 -12.88 -0.03
CA ILE A 186 -16.03 -13.11 1.43
C ILE A 186 -17.27 -12.62 2.16
N LYS A 187 -17.75 -11.41 1.84
CA LYS A 187 -18.99 -10.86 2.41
C LYS A 187 -20.20 -11.73 2.09
N HIS A 188 -20.34 -12.14 0.82
CA HIS A 188 -21.44 -12.98 0.36
C HIS A 188 -21.49 -14.32 1.10
N LEU A 189 -20.36 -15.01 1.18
CA LEU A 189 -20.24 -16.30 1.87
C LEU A 189 -20.43 -16.15 3.38
N SER A 190 -19.95 -15.05 3.98
CA SER A 190 -20.18 -14.74 5.39
C SER A 190 -21.67 -14.52 5.70
N LEU A 191 -22.40 -13.85 4.82
CA LEU A 191 -23.84 -13.65 4.97
C LEU A 191 -24.58 -14.99 4.93
N GLN A 192 -24.22 -15.86 3.98
CA GLN A 192 -24.76 -17.23 3.93
C GLN A 192 -24.42 -18.00 5.21
N ALA A 193 -23.15 -17.98 5.65
CA ALA A 193 -22.72 -18.65 6.88
C ALA A 193 -23.47 -18.16 8.11
N THR A 194 -23.82 -16.88 8.17
CA THR A 194 -24.66 -16.31 9.25
C THR A 194 -26.05 -16.94 9.27
N VAL A 195 -26.65 -17.17 8.09
CA VAL A 195 -27.98 -17.78 7.95
C VAL A 195 -27.93 -19.26 8.32
N GLU A 196 -26.97 -20.01 7.77
CA GLU A 196 -26.83 -21.45 8.04
C GLU A 196 -26.48 -21.73 9.52
N SER A 197 -25.76 -20.82 10.16
CA SER A 197 -25.40 -20.87 11.58
C SER A 197 -26.60 -20.76 12.54
N LEU A 198 -27.81 -20.47 12.04
CA LEU A 198 -29.03 -20.54 12.84
C LEU A 198 -29.37 -21.98 13.24
N ASP A 199 -29.05 -22.94 12.36
CA ASP A 199 -29.43 -24.35 12.50
C ASP A 199 -28.21 -25.30 12.52
N SER A 200 -27.00 -24.80 12.24
CA SER A 200 -25.75 -25.57 12.18
C SER A 200 -24.62 -24.97 13.03
N ASP A 201 -23.55 -25.74 13.27
CA ASP A 201 -22.35 -25.24 13.98
C ASP A 201 -21.67 -24.14 13.16
N PRO A 202 -21.56 -22.90 13.68
CA PRO A 202 -20.91 -21.79 12.99
C PRO A 202 -19.45 -22.06 12.61
N VAL A 203 -18.74 -22.91 13.37
CA VAL A 203 -17.36 -23.28 13.04
C VAL A 203 -17.35 -24.11 11.75
N GLU A 204 -18.23 -25.10 11.63
CA GLU A 204 -18.34 -25.93 10.43
C GLU A 204 -18.82 -25.14 9.21
N GLU A 205 -19.71 -24.15 9.40
CA GLU A 205 -20.10 -23.22 8.34
C GLU A 205 -18.92 -22.40 7.82
N ASN A 206 -18.10 -21.86 8.73
CA ASN A 206 -16.92 -21.10 8.36
C ASN A 206 -15.84 -21.96 7.69
N LYS A 207 -15.69 -23.24 8.08
CA LYS A 207 -14.83 -24.17 7.36
C LYS A 207 -15.32 -24.37 5.93
N ALA A 208 -16.61 -24.62 5.73
CA ALA A 208 -17.18 -24.85 4.40
C ALA A 208 -17.05 -23.61 3.51
N PHE A 209 -17.22 -22.42 4.08
CA PHE A 209 -16.89 -21.14 3.46
C PHE A 209 -15.43 -21.11 2.97
N ILE A 210 -14.43 -21.35 3.83
CA ILE A 210 -13.01 -21.30 3.43
C ILE A 210 -12.71 -22.32 2.31
N TRP A 211 -13.29 -23.52 2.40
CA TRP A 211 -13.18 -24.53 1.34
C TRP A 211 -13.79 -24.07 0.01
N ALA A 212 -14.95 -23.43 0.03
CA ALA A 212 -15.59 -22.89 -1.16
C ALA A 212 -14.72 -21.80 -1.83
N LEU A 213 -14.11 -20.91 -1.04
CA LEU A 213 -13.12 -19.94 -1.56
C LEU A 213 -11.95 -20.64 -2.25
N ALA A 214 -11.36 -21.66 -1.60
CA ALA A 214 -10.23 -22.39 -2.15
C ALA A 214 -10.57 -23.10 -3.48
N VAL A 215 -11.76 -23.70 -3.55
CA VAL A 215 -12.24 -24.36 -4.77
C VAL A 215 -12.49 -23.35 -5.89
N LYS A 216 -13.20 -22.25 -5.61
CA LYS A 216 -13.57 -21.25 -6.61
C LYS A 216 -12.38 -20.45 -7.12
N TYR A 217 -11.43 -20.12 -6.25
CA TYR A 217 -10.38 -19.15 -6.55
C TYR A 217 -8.97 -19.75 -6.61
N ALA A 218 -8.61 -20.74 -5.78
CA ALA A 218 -7.26 -21.30 -5.78
C ALA A 218 -7.08 -22.51 -6.72
N GLY A 219 -8.16 -23.20 -7.10
CA GLY A 219 -8.20 -24.08 -8.29
C GLY A 219 -8.71 -25.50 -8.06
N SER A 220 -8.87 -26.25 -9.16
CA SER A 220 -9.58 -27.54 -9.23
C SER A 220 -8.98 -28.68 -8.40
N ARG A 221 -7.74 -28.53 -7.92
CA ARG A 221 -7.12 -29.49 -6.98
C ARG A 221 -7.87 -29.56 -5.64
N PHE A 222 -8.40 -28.43 -5.17
CA PHE A 222 -9.19 -28.39 -3.94
C PHE A 222 -10.55 -29.03 -4.12
N ALA A 223 -11.16 -28.92 -5.30
CA ALA A 223 -12.43 -29.60 -5.59
C ALA A 223 -12.28 -31.13 -5.47
N LYS A 224 -11.19 -31.67 -6.04
CA LYS A 224 -10.86 -33.10 -5.94
C LYS A 224 -10.61 -33.55 -4.50
N LEU A 225 -9.98 -32.70 -3.69
CA LEU A 225 -9.68 -32.98 -2.29
C LEU A 225 -10.96 -32.96 -1.43
N ALA A 226 -11.82 -31.97 -1.64
CA ALA A 226 -13.11 -31.81 -0.97
C ALA A 226 -14.19 -32.79 -1.47
N GLY A 227 -13.97 -33.46 -2.61
CA GLY A 227 -14.97 -34.36 -3.21
C GLY A 227 -16.15 -33.63 -3.86
N VAL A 228 -15.95 -32.39 -4.31
CA VAL A 228 -16.97 -31.54 -4.95
C VAL A 228 -16.69 -31.35 -6.45
N THR A 229 -17.66 -30.80 -7.16
CA THR A 229 -17.53 -30.56 -8.60
C THR A 229 -16.50 -29.45 -8.86
N PRO A 230 -15.51 -29.65 -9.75
CA PRO A 230 -14.61 -28.58 -10.14
C PRO A 230 -15.35 -27.45 -10.86
N VAL A 231 -15.03 -26.21 -10.49
CA VAL A 231 -15.61 -25.00 -11.10
C VAL A 231 -14.55 -24.20 -11.87
N THR A 232 -15.01 -23.30 -12.73
CA THR A 232 -14.12 -22.37 -13.44
C THR A 232 -13.56 -21.35 -12.46
N VAL A 233 -12.24 -21.18 -12.49
CA VAL A 233 -11.55 -20.17 -11.68
C VAL A 233 -11.76 -18.80 -12.31
N GLU A 234 -12.39 -17.89 -11.58
CA GLU A 234 -12.62 -16.51 -12.00
C GLU A 234 -11.42 -15.62 -11.65
N PRO A 235 -11.29 -14.43 -12.25
CA PRO A 235 -10.29 -13.45 -11.84
C PRO A 235 -10.70 -12.77 -10.53
N TYR A 236 -9.76 -12.70 -9.59
CA TYR A 236 -9.94 -12.08 -8.28
C TYR A 236 -8.63 -11.43 -7.83
N GLN A 237 -8.75 -10.48 -6.90
CA GLN A 237 -7.65 -9.67 -6.41
C GLN A 237 -7.82 -9.38 -4.93
N LEU A 238 -6.70 -9.28 -4.24
CA LEU A 238 -6.56 -8.83 -2.87
C LEU A 238 -5.61 -7.64 -2.91
N ARG A 239 -6.05 -6.47 -2.44
CA ARG A 239 -5.29 -5.21 -2.60
C ARG A 239 -4.91 -4.92 -4.07
N GLY A 240 -5.79 -5.27 -5.00
CA GLY A 240 -5.57 -5.08 -6.44
C GLY A 240 -4.61 -6.09 -7.10
N ARG A 241 -4.10 -7.07 -6.34
CA ARG A 241 -3.12 -8.08 -6.79
C ARG A 241 -3.71 -9.49 -6.74
N ARG A 242 -3.50 -10.29 -7.80
CA ARG A 242 -4.02 -11.67 -7.89
C ARG A 242 -3.13 -12.66 -7.13
N ASP A 243 -1.83 -12.45 -7.19
CA ASP A 243 -0.78 -13.14 -6.45
C ASP A 243 -1.04 -13.09 -4.93
N LEU A 244 -1.22 -11.90 -4.34
CA LEU A 244 -1.58 -11.77 -2.92
C LEU A 244 -2.84 -12.54 -2.54
N ALA A 245 -3.85 -12.56 -3.42
CA ALA A 245 -5.07 -13.30 -3.18
C ALA A 245 -4.85 -14.82 -3.19
N LEU A 246 -3.96 -15.32 -4.05
CA LEU A 246 -3.54 -16.71 -4.04
C LEU A 246 -2.83 -17.04 -2.72
N HIS A 247 -1.82 -16.26 -2.33
CA HIS A 247 -1.10 -16.43 -1.04
C HIS A 247 -2.06 -16.52 0.14
N PHE A 248 -2.96 -15.54 0.25
CA PHE A 248 -3.99 -15.50 1.29
C PHE A 248 -4.87 -16.77 1.30
N ILE A 249 -5.42 -17.18 0.14
CA ILE A 249 -6.34 -18.33 0.09
C ILE A 249 -5.60 -19.66 0.31
N TYR A 250 -4.38 -19.81 -0.22
CA TYR A 250 -3.54 -20.99 0.02
C TYR A 250 -3.20 -21.14 1.50
N SER A 251 -2.78 -20.06 2.14
CA SER A 251 -2.45 -20.07 3.56
C SER A 251 -3.68 -20.31 4.45
N ALA A 252 -4.84 -19.74 4.08
CA ALA A 252 -6.11 -19.99 4.77
C ALA A 252 -6.55 -21.47 4.68
N ILE A 253 -6.44 -22.10 3.52
CA ILE A 253 -6.84 -23.51 3.38
C ILE A 253 -5.83 -24.48 3.97
N LEU A 254 -4.52 -24.17 3.90
CA LEU A 254 -3.49 -24.96 4.59
C LEU A 254 -3.71 -24.94 6.10
N GLN A 255 -4.15 -23.81 6.66
CA GLN A 255 -4.52 -23.71 8.07
C GLN A 255 -5.73 -24.58 8.47
N GLN A 256 -6.59 -24.95 7.52
CA GLN A 256 -7.69 -25.90 7.80
C GLN A 256 -7.20 -27.36 7.80
N ILE A 257 -6.06 -27.63 7.17
CA ILE A 257 -5.49 -28.98 7.03
C ILE A 257 -4.38 -29.22 8.08
N GLY A 258 -3.67 -28.17 8.52
CA GLY A 258 -2.57 -28.21 9.49
C GLY A 258 -2.58 -27.05 10.51
N ASP A 259 -1.53 -26.93 11.34
CA ASP A 259 -1.42 -25.88 12.38
C ASP A 259 -0.75 -24.59 11.84
N ASN A 260 -0.93 -23.45 12.54
CA ASN A 260 -0.49 -22.10 12.18
C ASN A 260 1.01 -22.03 11.88
N GLN A 261 1.82 -22.72 12.68
CA GLN A 261 3.28 -22.75 12.53
C GLN A 261 3.72 -23.43 11.22
N VAL A 262 2.95 -24.41 10.74
CA VAL A 262 3.22 -25.13 9.49
C VAL A 262 2.97 -24.21 8.30
N SER A 263 1.85 -23.49 8.31
CA SER A 263 1.47 -22.59 7.22
C SER A 263 2.46 -21.43 7.07
N PHE A 264 2.89 -20.81 8.18
CA PHE A 264 3.89 -19.73 8.14
C PHE A 264 5.26 -20.19 7.60
N ALA A 265 5.73 -21.37 8.04
CA ALA A 265 7.01 -21.90 7.57
C ALA A 265 6.98 -22.24 6.07
N ILE A 266 5.86 -22.76 5.56
CA ILE A 266 5.71 -23.06 4.12
C ILE A 266 5.70 -21.78 3.28
N GLY A 267 5.01 -20.72 3.74
CA GLY A 267 5.04 -19.41 3.09
C GLY A 267 6.45 -18.83 3.00
N GLU A 268 7.16 -18.78 4.14
CA GLU A 268 8.53 -18.28 4.20
C GLU A 268 9.51 -19.07 3.31
N LEU A 269 9.37 -20.40 3.26
CA LEU A 269 10.16 -21.26 2.36
C LEU A 269 9.93 -20.96 0.89
N LYS A 270 8.69 -20.66 0.51
CA LYS A 270 8.37 -20.27 -0.87
C LYS A 270 9.06 -18.95 -1.23
N GLU A 271 8.96 -17.95 -0.37
CA GLU A 271 9.58 -16.64 -0.59
C GLU A 271 11.10 -16.74 -0.71
N LEU A 272 11.74 -17.65 0.04
CA LEU A 272 13.16 -17.95 -0.12
C LEU A 272 13.48 -18.65 -1.45
N ASP A 273 12.64 -19.58 -1.92
CA ASP A 273 12.83 -20.23 -3.22
C ASP A 273 12.70 -19.23 -4.38
N ASP A 274 11.80 -18.25 -4.25
CA ASP A 274 11.57 -17.21 -5.25
C ASP A 274 12.76 -16.25 -5.41
N THR A 275 13.75 -16.25 -4.49
CA THR A 275 15.00 -15.48 -4.65
C THR A 275 15.95 -16.02 -5.73
N ASN A 276 15.77 -17.28 -6.14
CA ASN A 276 16.65 -17.97 -7.08
C ASN A 276 16.52 -17.44 -8.53
N VAL A 277 17.50 -17.76 -9.38
CA VAL A 277 17.51 -17.37 -10.80
C VAL A 277 16.26 -17.92 -11.52
N GLY A 278 15.40 -17.02 -12.00
CA GLY A 278 14.13 -17.34 -12.65
C GLY A 278 12.90 -17.27 -11.74
N GLY A 279 13.08 -17.04 -10.43
CA GLY A 279 12.02 -16.70 -9.48
C GLY A 279 11.67 -15.20 -9.50
N SER A 280 10.60 -14.83 -8.80
CA SER A 280 10.09 -13.45 -8.72
C SER A 280 10.84 -12.53 -7.74
N GLY A 281 11.70 -13.10 -6.89
CA GLY A 281 12.31 -12.43 -5.74
C GLY A 281 11.48 -12.58 -4.46
N PHE A 282 12.13 -12.44 -3.30
CA PHE A 282 11.48 -12.46 -1.98
C PHE A 282 10.52 -11.27 -1.82
N SER A 283 9.33 -11.52 -1.27
CA SER A 283 8.28 -10.52 -1.12
C SER A 283 7.68 -10.52 0.29
N PHE A 284 7.92 -9.43 1.02
CA PHE A 284 7.27 -9.23 2.32
C PHE A 284 5.76 -8.99 2.18
N ALA A 285 5.29 -8.54 1.01
CA ALA A 285 3.87 -8.42 0.71
C ALA A 285 3.18 -9.79 0.61
N ASP A 286 3.84 -10.77 0.00
CA ASP A 286 3.37 -12.15 -0.08
C ASP A 286 3.40 -12.83 1.29
N LEU A 287 4.47 -12.63 2.08
CA LEU A 287 4.54 -13.08 3.48
C LEU A 287 3.41 -12.49 4.33
N ALA A 288 3.05 -11.23 4.12
CA ALA A 288 1.92 -10.59 4.80
C ALA A 288 0.58 -11.19 4.39
N ALA A 289 0.38 -11.52 3.12
CA ALA A 289 -0.81 -12.19 2.64
C ALA A 289 -0.93 -13.62 3.21
N ASP A 290 0.17 -14.35 3.31
CA ASP A 290 0.21 -15.67 3.93
C ASP A 290 -0.15 -15.60 5.42
N LYS A 291 0.44 -14.65 6.15
CA LYS A 291 0.14 -14.46 7.57
C LYS A 291 -1.32 -14.05 7.79
N ALA A 292 -1.85 -13.17 6.95
CA ALA A 292 -3.25 -12.76 6.98
C ALA A 292 -4.20 -13.92 6.67
N GLY A 293 -3.89 -14.76 5.67
CA GLY A 293 -4.71 -15.91 5.30
C GLY A 293 -4.81 -16.96 6.40
N THR A 294 -3.67 -17.33 6.99
CA THR A 294 -3.62 -18.26 8.13
C THR A 294 -4.40 -17.71 9.33
N LEU A 295 -4.17 -16.45 9.74
CA LEU A 295 -4.86 -15.89 10.90
C LEU A 295 -6.36 -15.67 10.64
N PHE A 296 -6.75 -15.35 9.41
CA PHE A 296 -8.14 -15.31 8.96
C PHE A 296 -8.81 -16.65 9.20
N ALA A 297 -8.24 -17.73 8.67
CA ALA A 297 -8.77 -19.08 8.83
C ALA A 297 -8.85 -19.50 10.30
N ASP A 298 -7.77 -19.32 11.09
CA ASP A 298 -7.76 -19.61 12.52
C ASP A 298 -8.88 -18.86 13.24
N THR A 299 -8.99 -17.54 13.03
CA THR A 299 -9.99 -16.70 13.71
C THR A 299 -11.42 -17.12 13.39
N LEU A 300 -11.70 -17.47 12.14
CA LEU A 300 -13.02 -17.90 11.70
C LEU A 300 -13.43 -19.25 12.31
N THR A 301 -12.47 -20.14 12.59
CA THR A 301 -12.76 -21.51 13.03
C THR A 301 -12.36 -21.82 14.47
N LYS A 302 -11.78 -20.86 15.19
CA LYS A 302 -11.23 -21.05 16.56
C LYS A 302 -12.24 -21.52 17.60
N SER A 303 -13.46 -20.96 17.55
CA SER A 303 -14.55 -21.29 18.46
C SER A 303 -15.87 -20.76 17.90
N THR A 304 -17.00 -21.31 18.35
CA THR A 304 -18.35 -20.84 17.99
C THR A 304 -18.52 -19.33 18.18
N LYS A 305 -18.00 -18.77 19.29
CA LYS A 305 -18.06 -17.32 19.55
C LYS A 305 -17.26 -16.53 18.51
N SER A 306 -16.05 -16.97 18.21
CA SER A 306 -15.17 -16.32 17.22
C SER A 306 -15.78 -16.38 15.81
N ALA A 307 -16.37 -17.52 15.47
CA ALA A 307 -17.05 -17.74 14.20
C ALA A 307 -18.21 -16.75 13.99
N LEU A 308 -19.11 -16.64 14.96
CA LEU A 308 -20.26 -15.73 14.91
C LEU A 308 -19.83 -14.25 14.88
N VAL A 309 -18.80 -13.87 15.65
CA VAL A 309 -18.27 -12.49 15.62
C VAL A 309 -17.66 -12.17 14.26
N SER A 310 -16.89 -13.11 13.70
CA SER A 310 -16.25 -12.97 12.38
C SER A 310 -17.30 -12.81 11.28
N GLN A 311 -18.33 -13.65 11.28
CA GLN A 311 -19.45 -13.55 10.34
C GLN A 311 -20.10 -12.16 10.38
N ASN A 312 -20.45 -11.68 11.58
CA ASN A 312 -21.07 -10.35 11.74
C ASN A 312 -20.18 -9.20 11.25
N LEU A 313 -18.86 -9.28 11.46
CA LEU A 313 -17.92 -8.26 10.99
C LEU A 313 -17.77 -8.31 9.47
N LEU A 314 -17.59 -9.49 8.89
CA LEU A 314 -17.41 -9.69 7.45
C LEU A 314 -18.67 -9.31 6.65
N ASN A 315 -19.87 -9.37 7.25
CA ASN A 315 -21.11 -8.89 6.64
C ASN A 315 -21.11 -7.38 6.38
N LEU A 316 -20.30 -6.61 7.10
CA LEU A 316 -20.27 -5.14 7.04
C LEU A 316 -19.18 -4.58 6.12
N ILE A 317 -18.33 -5.43 5.56
CA ILE A 317 -17.17 -4.96 4.80
C ILE A 317 -17.57 -4.37 3.45
N SER A 318 -16.76 -3.41 3.01
CA SER A 318 -16.79 -2.82 1.66
C SER A 318 -15.46 -3.00 0.92
N ASP A 319 -14.41 -3.40 1.64
CA ASP A 319 -13.04 -3.58 1.15
C ASP A 319 -12.29 -4.58 2.06
N GLU A 320 -11.01 -4.83 1.76
CA GLU A 320 -10.20 -5.84 2.41
C GLU A 320 -9.56 -5.39 3.74
N ARG A 321 -9.71 -4.12 4.19
CA ARG A 321 -9.05 -3.60 5.41
C ARG A 321 -9.46 -4.31 6.70
N THR A 322 -10.54 -5.07 6.66
CA THR A 322 -10.98 -5.86 7.81
C THR A 322 -10.10 -7.09 8.04
N PHE A 323 -9.48 -7.65 6.98
CA PHE A 323 -8.80 -8.95 7.03
C PHE A 323 -7.46 -9.02 6.28
N MET A 324 -7.05 -7.96 5.57
CA MET A 324 -5.74 -7.84 4.93
C MET A 324 -5.15 -6.46 5.23
N PRO A 325 -3.88 -6.32 5.65
CA PRO A 325 -3.27 -5.00 5.81
C PRO A 325 -2.93 -4.34 4.47
N PHE A 326 -2.45 -3.10 4.51
CA PHE A 326 -1.71 -2.52 3.38
C PHE A 326 -0.28 -3.10 3.36
N VAL A 327 0.23 -3.34 2.16
CA VAL A 327 1.50 -4.02 1.92
C VAL A 327 2.36 -3.36 0.84
N HIS A 328 1.87 -2.26 0.24
CA HIS A 328 2.52 -1.56 -0.86
C HIS A 328 3.78 -0.79 -0.44
N ASP A 329 4.00 -0.68 0.87
CA ASP A 329 5.20 -0.15 1.53
C ASP A 329 6.17 -1.25 2.00
N LEU A 330 5.87 -2.53 1.73
CA LEU A 330 6.75 -3.63 2.12
C LEU A 330 7.78 -3.91 1.00
N PRO A 331 9.04 -4.25 1.34
CA PRO A 331 10.04 -4.60 0.35
C PRO A 331 9.64 -5.86 -0.44
N GLU A 332 9.77 -5.82 -1.76
CA GLU A 332 9.40 -6.92 -2.64
C GLU A 332 10.31 -7.01 -3.87
N GLY A 333 10.28 -8.16 -4.54
CA GLY A 333 11.09 -8.41 -5.73
C GLY A 333 12.59 -8.52 -5.44
N LEU A 334 12.95 -8.92 -4.21
CA LEU A 334 14.35 -8.98 -3.79
C LEU A 334 15.01 -10.26 -4.31
N HIS A 335 15.92 -10.13 -5.26
CA HIS A 335 16.77 -11.24 -5.66
C HIS A 335 17.75 -11.62 -4.54
N GLN A 336 18.30 -12.83 -4.58
CA GLN A 336 19.15 -13.38 -3.52
C GLN A 336 20.22 -12.39 -3.02
N ARG A 337 20.97 -11.77 -3.92
CA ARG A 337 22.02 -10.79 -3.57
C ARG A 337 21.47 -9.60 -2.79
N ASP A 338 20.32 -9.09 -3.21
CA ASP A 338 19.72 -7.89 -2.62
C ASP A 338 19.09 -8.23 -1.27
N PHE A 339 18.48 -9.41 -1.16
CA PHE A 339 18.00 -9.95 0.12
C PHE A 339 19.15 -10.15 1.11
N GLU A 340 20.26 -10.77 0.70
CA GLU A 340 21.44 -10.96 1.56
C GLU A 340 22.08 -9.61 1.94
N GLN A 341 22.10 -8.63 1.04
CA GLN A 341 22.60 -7.28 1.32
C GLN A 341 21.73 -6.53 2.34
N LEU A 342 20.39 -6.63 2.22
CA LEU A 342 19.44 -5.91 3.06
C LEU A 342 19.10 -6.63 4.36
N PHE A 343 19.02 -7.96 4.35
CA PHE A 343 18.50 -8.75 5.46
C PHE A 343 19.48 -9.82 5.93
N ARG A 344 20.57 -10.12 5.20
CA ARG A 344 21.54 -11.20 5.48
C ARG A 344 20.95 -12.60 5.42
N HIS A 345 20.00 -12.92 6.30
CA HIS A 345 19.30 -14.19 6.42
C HIS A 345 17.99 -14.01 7.23
N THR A 346 17.10 -15.00 7.22
CA THR A 346 15.80 -14.95 7.92
C THR A 346 15.89 -14.89 9.44
N GLN A 347 17.06 -15.19 10.02
CA GLN A 347 17.29 -15.07 11.46
C GLN A 347 17.95 -13.74 11.87
N SER A 348 18.05 -12.76 10.97
CA SER A 348 18.68 -11.47 11.30
C SER A 348 17.71 -10.56 12.04
N ASP A 349 18.23 -9.68 12.89
CA ASP A 349 17.40 -8.71 13.62
C ASP A 349 16.54 -7.85 12.68
N THR A 350 17.10 -7.41 11.55
CA THR A 350 16.39 -6.59 10.56
C THR A 350 15.24 -7.36 9.91
N TYR A 351 15.45 -8.64 9.56
CA TYR A 351 14.40 -9.48 9.00
C TYR A 351 13.27 -9.71 10.02
N LEU A 352 13.64 -10.12 11.24
CA LEU A 352 12.68 -10.42 12.31
C LEU A 352 11.87 -9.18 12.70
N GLN A 353 12.46 -7.98 12.66
CA GLN A 353 11.73 -6.73 12.84
C GLN A 353 10.66 -6.52 11.78
N TYR A 354 10.96 -6.77 10.49
CA TYR A 354 9.97 -6.70 9.42
C TYR A 354 8.88 -7.75 9.57
N GLU A 355 9.26 -9.00 9.86
CA GLU A 355 8.31 -10.08 10.09
C GLU A 355 7.36 -9.76 11.27
N HIS A 356 7.90 -9.31 12.41
CA HIS A 356 7.10 -8.87 13.55
C HIS A 356 6.18 -7.71 13.19
N SER A 357 6.67 -6.71 12.43
CA SER A 357 5.85 -5.58 12.00
C SER A 357 4.65 -6.02 11.15
N ILE A 358 4.83 -7.05 10.31
CA ILE A 358 3.76 -7.63 9.51
C ILE A 358 2.76 -8.35 10.40
N LEU A 359 3.25 -9.16 11.35
CA LEU A 359 2.37 -9.87 12.29
C LEU A 359 1.57 -8.89 13.15
N ASP A 360 2.18 -7.79 13.59
CA ASP A 360 1.50 -6.71 14.32
C ASP A 360 0.42 -6.05 13.46
N ARG A 361 0.72 -5.74 12.19
CA ARG A 361 -0.28 -5.19 11.25
C ARG A 361 -1.47 -6.13 11.08
N VAL A 362 -1.21 -7.43 10.88
CA VAL A 362 -2.25 -8.44 10.68
C VAL A 362 -3.08 -8.63 11.95
N THR A 363 -2.47 -8.76 13.12
CA THR A 363 -3.19 -8.99 14.39
C THR A 363 -4.03 -7.79 14.85
N GLN A 364 -3.70 -6.59 14.39
CA GLN A 364 -4.45 -5.36 14.68
C GLN A 364 -5.67 -5.13 13.78
N LEU A 365 -5.85 -5.93 12.72
CA LEU A 365 -7.01 -5.79 11.84
C LEU A 365 -8.31 -6.02 12.60
N ALA A 366 -9.38 -5.37 12.12
CA ALA A 366 -10.68 -5.38 12.80
C ALA A 366 -11.25 -6.78 13.01
N LEU A 367 -10.93 -7.75 12.13
CA LEU A 367 -11.34 -9.15 12.29
C LEU A 367 -10.72 -9.82 13.53
N HIS A 368 -9.48 -9.45 13.89
CA HIS A 368 -8.69 -10.12 14.94
C HIS A 368 -8.68 -9.34 16.25
N SER A 369 -8.84 -8.01 16.19
CA SER A 369 -8.77 -7.14 17.36
C SER A 369 -10.03 -7.25 18.22
N THR A 370 -9.85 -7.54 19.52
CA THR A 370 -10.93 -7.46 20.53
C THR A 370 -11.22 -6.04 21.00
N LYS A 371 -10.34 -5.09 20.67
CA LYS A 371 -10.55 -3.67 20.94
C LYS A 371 -11.29 -3.09 19.76
N ARG A 372 -12.55 -2.67 19.98
CA ARG A 372 -13.13 -1.62 19.14
C ARG A 372 -12.18 -0.44 19.23
N ASN A 373 -11.40 -0.19 18.18
CA ASN A 373 -10.71 1.08 18.03
C ASN A 373 -11.82 2.13 17.99
N LYS A 374 -12.16 2.68 19.16
CA LYS A 374 -12.80 3.99 19.21
C LYS A 374 -11.85 4.85 18.40
N ARG A 375 -12.31 5.30 17.22
CA ARG A 375 -11.71 6.44 16.53
C ARG A 375 -11.61 7.50 17.62
N THR A 376 -10.44 7.60 18.21
CA THR A 376 -10.14 8.68 19.13
C THR A 376 -9.73 9.73 18.13
N PRO A 377 -10.59 10.72 17.81
CA PRO A 377 -10.17 11.81 16.93
C PRO A 377 -8.93 12.36 17.61
N THR A 378 -7.77 12.08 17.01
CA THR A 378 -6.50 12.57 17.56
C THR A 378 -6.48 14.02 17.13
N SER A 379 -7.23 14.83 17.87
CA SER A 379 -7.32 16.27 17.73
C SER A 379 -5.95 16.83 18.05
N ILE A 380 -5.08 16.85 17.04
CA ILE A 380 -3.88 17.67 17.07
C ILE A 380 -3.76 18.30 15.69
N TYR A 381 -4.72 19.16 15.35
CA TYR A 381 -4.38 20.26 14.48
C TYR A 381 -3.28 21.05 15.19
N SER A 382 -2.03 20.89 14.77
CA SER A 382 -0.99 21.81 15.24
C SER A 382 -1.39 23.20 14.76
N GLN A 383 -1.59 24.14 15.68
CA GLN A 383 -1.94 25.51 15.30
C GLN A 383 -0.81 26.08 14.43
N VAL A 384 -1.12 26.27 13.15
CA VAL A 384 -0.32 27.11 12.26
C VAL A 384 -0.98 28.49 12.29
N ALA A 385 -0.22 29.53 12.58
CA ALA A 385 -0.76 30.88 12.64
C ALA A 385 -1.28 31.30 11.24
N PRO A 386 -2.50 31.85 11.14
CA PRO A 386 -3.03 32.33 9.87
C PRO A 386 -2.24 33.54 9.36
N VAL A 387 -2.18 33.69 8.04
CA VAL A 387 -1.63 34.89 7.40
C VAL A 387 -2.71 35.95 7.34
N THR A 388 -2.57 37.03 8.12
CA THR A 388 -3.61 38.08 8.27
C THR A 388 -3.42 39.27 7.34
N ASN A 389 -2.18 39.61 6.98
CA ASN A 389 -1.84 40.71 6.07
C ASN A 389 -1.08 40.16 4.85
N GLY A 390 -1.79 39.65 3.86
CA GLY A 390 -1.20 39.03 2.68
C GLY A 390 -1.85 39.41 1.36
N GLN A 391 -1.34 38.80 0.30
CA GLN A 391 -1.87 38.88 -1.06
C GLN A 391 -1.88 37.47 -1.68
N TRP A 392 -2.69 37.30 -2.72
CA TRP A 392 -2.71 36.06 -3.49
C TRP A 392 -1.53 36.03 -4.47
N TYR A 393 -0.78 34.93 -4.45
CA TYR A 393 0.29 34.64 -5.40
C TYR A 393 -0.04 33.36 -6.16
N ALA A 394 0.08 33.41 -7.48
CA ALA A 394 0.00 32.24 -8.34
C ALA A 394 1.36 31.52 -8.34
N ILE A 395 1.34 30.24 -7.99
CA ILE A 395 2.55 29.45 -7.82
C ILE A 395 2.49 28.12 -8.57
N ASP A 396 3.66 27.63 -8.93
CA ASP A 396 3.87 26.25 -9.37
C ASP A 396 5.06 25.64 -8.62
N THR A 397 4.85 24.52 -7.96
CA THR A 397 5.83 23.93 -7.04
C THR A 397 6.39 22.61 -7.53
N HIS A 398 6.12 22.20 -8.76
CA HIS A 398 6.65 20.97 -9.34
C HIS A 398 7.05 21.17 -10.80
N ILE A 399 8.35 21.37 -11.04
CA ILE A 399 8.90 21.66 -12.37
C ILE A 399 10.27 21.02 -12.54
N HIS A 400 10.51 20.43 -13.71
CA HIS A 400 11.75 19.79 -14.11
C HIS A 400 12.50 20.62 -15.16
N SER A 401 13.82 20.56 -15.11
CA SER A 401 14.72 21.31 -15.98
C SER A 401 15.68 20.36 -16.72
N LYS A 402 16.57 20.93 -17.55
CA LYS A 402 17.66 20.20 -18.21
C LYS A 402 18.66 19.51 -17.26
N TYR A 403 18.50 19.67 -15.95
CA TYR A 403 19.35 19.01 -14.97
C TYR A 403 18.85 17.59 -14.62
N SER A 404 17.54 17.34 -14.64
CA SER A 404 16.96 15.99 -14.73
C SER A 404 16.58 15.67 -16.19
N ASP A 405 15.30 15.46 -16.44
CA ASP A 405 14.66 14.98 -17.66
C ASP A 405 13.76 16.05 -18.31
N GLY A 406 13.78 17.28 -17.80
CA GLY A 406 13.16 18.44 -18.44
C GLY A 406 13.92 18.89 -19.70
N ALA A 407 13.17 19.43 -20.66
CA ALA A 407 13.71 19.87 -21.96
C ALA A 407 14.23 21.32 -21.96
N HIS A 408 13.99 22.10 -20.89
CA HIS A 408 14.22 23.55 -20.86
C HIS A 408 15.18 23.98 -19.73
N SER A 409 15.90 25.09 -19.94
CA SER A 409 16.75 25.66 -18.89
C SER A 409 15.91 26.37 -17.83
N ILE A 410 16.47 26.54 -16.62
CA ILE A 410 15.81 27.30 -15.54
C ILE A 410 15.49 28.74 -15.97
N ASP A 411 16.36 29.38 -16.77
CA ASP A 411 16.12 30.72 -17.32
C ASP A 411 14.90 30.78 -18.25
N GLU A 412 14.77 29.80 -19.14
CA GLU A 412 13.64 29.73 -20.08
C GLU A 412 12.33 29.43 -19.34
N ILE A 413 12.36 28.49 -18.39
CA ILE A 413 11.24 28.16 -17.51
C ILE A 413 10.80 29.41 -16.74
N ALA A 414 11.73 30.14 -16.11
CA ALA A 414 11.44 31.35 -15.35
C ALA A 414 10.79 32.43 -16.24
N LYS A 415 11.36 32.68 -17.44
CA LYS A 415 10.79 33.61 -18.42
C LYS A 415 9.35 33.25 -18.78
N LYS A 416 9.10 31.99 -19.12
CA LYS A 416 7.77 31.50 -19.51
C LYS A 416 6.77 31.53 -18.36
N SER A 417 7.21 31.19 -17.16
CA SER A 417 6.39 31.26 -15.95
C SER A 417 5.85 32.68 -15.73
N ILE A 418 6.68 33.70 -15.93
CA ILE A 418 6.27 35.12 -15.86
C ILE A 418 5.27 35.47 -16.97
N GLU A 419 5.54 35.06 -18.22
CA GLU A 419 4.64 35.28 -19.36
C GLU A 419 3.24 34.68 -19.10
N HIS A 420 3.16 33.60 -18.32
CA HIS A 420 1.92 32.93 -17.94
C HIS A 420 1.38 33.31 -16.56
N GLY A 421 2.00 34.27 -15.87
CA GLY A 421 1.49 34.87 -14.64
C GLY A 421 1.79 34.10 -13.36
N CYS A 422 2.86 33.29 -13.30
CA CYS A 422 3.40 32.83 -12.02
C CYS A 422 4.11 33.98 -11.29
N ASP A 423 3.90 34.07 -9.99
CA ASP A 423 4.66 34.91 -9.07
C ASP A 423 5.81 34.12 -8.40
N VAL A 424 5.63 32.81 -8.24
CA VAL A 424 6.60 31.92 -7.60
C VAL A 424 6.64 30.58 -8.33
N ILE A 425 7.85 30.08 -8.58
CA ILE A 425 8.06 28.71 -9.07
C ILE A 425 9.02 27.95 -8.17
N ALA A 426 8.92 26.62 -8.12
CA ALA A 426 9.95 25.76 -7.55
C ALA A 426 10.53 24.84 -8.62
N ILE A 427 11.86 24.79 -8.72
CA ILE A 427 12.56 23.81 -9.55
C ILE A 427 12.82 22.59 -8.68
N THR A 428 12.23 21.46 -9.05
CA THR A 428 12.17 20.21 -8.28
C THR A 428 12.60 19.04 -9.15
N ASP A 429 13.75 19.16 -9.81
CA ASP A 429 14.34 18.07 -10.59
C ASP A 429 14.42 16.77 -9.76
N HIS A 430 14.32 15.62 -10.42
CA HIS A 430 14.40 14.29 -9.80
C HIS A 430 15.64 14.07 -8.92
N GLY A 431 15.45 13.44 -7.77
CA GLY A 431 16.50 13.17 -6.79
C GLY A 431 17.44 12.02 -7.12
N ASP A 432 17.21 11.29 -8.21
CA ASP A 432 17.96 10.08 -8.61
C ASP A 432 19.47 10.28 -8.52
N LYS A 433 20.20 9.39 -7.84
CA LYS A 433 21.64 9.58 -7.59
C LYS A 433 22.50 9.57 -8.86
N ASN A 434 22.04 8.93 -9.92
CA ASN A 434 22.70 8.94 -11.23
C ASN A 434 22.63 10.31 -11.95
N LEU A 435 21.67 11.18 -11.58
CA LEU A 435 21.54 12.55 -12.10
C LEU A 435 22.51 13.50 -11.39
N THR A 436 23.82 13.30 -11.61
CA THR A 436 24.90 14.00 -10.88
C THR A 436 24.90 15.53 -10.99
N ARG A 437 24.20 16.09 -11.99
CA ARG A 437 24.09 17.55 -12.17
C ARG A 437 22.99 18.19 -11.32
N VAL A 438 21.99 17.43 -10.88
CA VAL A 438 20.91 17.93 -10.00
C VAL A 438 21.52 18.36 -8.66
N LEU A 439 21.08 19.53 -8.15
CA LEU A 439 21.65 20.16 -6.95
C LEU A 439 23.18 20.38 -7.02
N SER A 440 23.79 20.48 -8.21
CA SER A 440 25.20 20.88 -8.37
C SER A 440 25.37 22.40 -8.16
N ASP A 441 26.61 22.89 -8.06
CA ASP A 441 26.85 24.33 -7.96
C ASP A 441 26.32 25.09 -9.20
N ALA A 442 26.42 24.49 -10.38
CA ALA A 442 25.84 25.03 -11.61
C ALA A 442 24.31 25.18 -11.50
N TRP A 443 23.63 24.15 -10.96
CA TRP A 443 22.20 24.17 -10.74
C TRP A 443 21.78 25.32 -9.80
N PHE A 444 22.44 25.45 -8.64
CA PHE A 444 22.13 26.54 -7.69
C PHE A 444 22.49 27.92 -8.24
N ASN A 445 23.55 28.02 -9.06
CA ASN A 445 23.92 29.25 -9.74
C ASN A 445 22.86 29.68 -10.76
N ASP A 446 22.27 28.74 -11.49
CA ASP A 446 21.19 29.01 -12.45
C ASP A 446 19.90 29.45 -11.74
N VAL A 447 19.51 28.79 -10.64
CA VAL A 447 18.39 29.24 -9.78
C VAL A 447 18.64 30.66 -9.27
N SER A 448 19.86 30.94 -8.80
CA SER A 448 20.23 32.26 -8.29
C SER A 448 20.29 33.32 -9.40
N ALA A 449 20.72 32.94 -10.61
CA ALA A 449 20.75 33.81 -11.77
C ALA A 449 19.34 34.19 -12.22
N ALA A 450 18.41 33.23 -12.23
CA ALA A 450 17.00 33.50 -12.53
C ALA A 450 16.39 34.48 -11.52
N ASN A 451 16.59 34.28 -10.21
CA ASN A 451 16.11 35.21 -9.17
C ASN A 451 16.72 36.63 -9.31
N ARG A 452 17.99 36.76 -9.71
CA ARG A 452 18.61 38.07 -9.94
C ARG A 452 18.08 38.76 -11.19
N LYS A 453 17.83 37.99 -12.26
CA LYS A 453 17.39 38.49 -13.56
C LYS A 453 15.90 38.87 -13.55
N TYR A 454 15.08 38.11 -12.84
CA TYR A 454 13.63 38.25 -12.82
C TYR A 454 13.12 38.62 -11.43
N GLN A 455 13.29 39.89 -11.02
CA GLN A 455 12.95 40.33 -9.66
C GLN A 455 11.46 40.22 -9.29
N GLN A 456 10.57 40.09 -10.30
CA GLN A 456 9.14 39.87 -10.12
C GLN A 456 8.76 38.39 -9.90
N LEU A 457 9.70 37.45 -10.03
CA LEU A 457 9.49 36.02 -9.87
C LEU A 457 10.42 35.48 -8.79
N THR A 458 9.87 34.74 -7.83
CA THR A 458 10.71 33.97 -6.90
C THR A 458 10.90 32.54 -7.43
N VAL A 459 12.15 32.12 -7.59
CA VAL A 459 12.51 30.74 -7.95
C VAL A 459 13.05 30.01 -6.72
N ILE A 460 12.26 29.07 -6.20
CA ILE A 460 12.58 28.26 -5.02
C ILE A 460 13.40 27.04 -5.46
N PRO A 461 14.58 26.79 -4.86
CA PRO A 461 15.27 25.53 -5.03
C PRO A 461 14.56 24.42 -4.24
N GLY A 462 14.16 23.35 -4.91
CA GLY A 462 13.55 22.17 -4.32
C GLY A 462 14.12 20.86 -4.86
N LEU A 463 13.43 19.77 -4.58
CA LEU A 463 13.77 18.41 -5.02
C LEU A 463 12.47 17.63 -5.20
N GLU A 464 12.35 16.86 -6.29
CA GLU A 464 11.39 15.77 -6.31
C GLU A 464 12.05 14.52 -5.72
N TRP A 465 11.63 14.17 -4.51
CA TRP A 465 12.17 13.07 -3.74
C TRP A 465 11.47 11.76 -4.11
N ASN A 466 12.24 10.76 -4.52
CA ASN A 466 11.79 9.37 -4.58
C ASN A 466 11.66 8.83 -3.15
N ILE A 467 10.50 9.02 -2.55
CA ILE A 467 10.26 8.69 -1.15
C ILE A 467 10.36 7.17 -0.94
N PRO A 468 11.14 6.68 0.05
CA PRO A 468 11.19 5.26 0.35
C PRO A 468 9.91 4.76 1.05
N PRO A 469 9.57 3.46 0.92
CA PRO A 469 10.34 2.39 0.26
C PRO A 469 9.94 2.13 -1.20
N PHE A 470 9.40 3.13 -1.88
CA PHE A 470 8.69 2.91 -3.14
C PHE A 470 9.58 2.79 -4.38
N ASN A 471 10.90 2.90 -4.25
CA ASN A 471 11.88 2.85 -5.34
C ASN A 471 11.48 3.71 -6.57
N GLY A 472 11.02 4.94 -6.32
CA GLY A 472 10.52 5.86 -7.36
C GLY A 472 9.15 5.52 -7.93
N ARG A 473 8.36 4.66 -7.24
CA ARG A 473 6.92 4.56 -7.50
C ARG A 473 6.22 5.82 -6.98
N GLU A 474 6.48 6.18 -5.72
CA GLU A 474 5.96 7.41 -5.09
C GLU A 474 6.98 8.53 -5.03
N HIS A 475 6.48 9.76 -5.15
CA HIS A 475 7.32 10.97 -5.19
C HIS A 475 6.75 12.08 -4.34
N ALA A 476 7.61 12.88 -3.71
CA ALA A 476 7.19 14.05 -2.95
C ALA A 476 8.05 15.28 -3.30
N THR A 477 7.38 16.41 -3.45
CA THR A 477 8.06 17.71 -3.54
C THR A 477 8.65 18.06 -2.19
N VAL A 478 9.95 18.36 -2.11
CA VAL A 478 10.65 18.80 -0.90
C VAL A 478 11.13 20.23 -1.07
N LEU A 479 10.62 21.14 -0.24
CA LEU A 479 11.02 22.55 -0.20
C LEU A 479 11.56 22.91 1.19
N PHE A 480 12.82 23.32 1.26
CA PHE A 480 13.43 23.77 2.52
C PHE A 480 13.34 25.30 2.65
N PRO A 481 13.22 25.84 3.89
CA PRO A 481 13.31 27.28 4.11
C PRO A 481 14.64 27.85 3.60
N ASN A 482 14.60 29.08 3.10
CA ASN A 482 15.80 29.79 2.69
C ASN A 482 16.66 30.17 3.92
N SER A 483 17.93 29.77 3.90
CA SER A 483 18.92 29.96 4.94
C SER A 483 20.34 29.78 4.37
N LYS A 484 21.38 30.18 5.11
CA LYS A 484 22.78 29.97 4.69
C LYS A 484 23.12 28.50 4.42
N GLY A 485 22.45 27.55 5.07
CA GLY A 485 22.72 26.11 4.95
C GLY A 485 21.78 25.34 4.02
N THR A 486 20.87 26.01 3.31
CA THR A 486 19.81 25.32 2.52
C THR A 486 20.38 24.46 1.39
N GLN A 487 21.38 24.98 0.66
CA GLN A 487 22.04 24.25 -0.42
C GLN A 487 22.73 22.97 0.08
N GLN A 488 23.44 23.04 1.21
CA GLN A 488 24.10 21.88 1.80
C GLN A 488 23.07 20.85 2.27
N ARG A 489 22.02 21.30 2.97
CA ARG A 489 20.96 20.42 3.49
C ARG A 489 20.19 19.71 2.38
N LEU A 490 19.89 20.36 1.25
CA LEU A 490 19.25 19.70 0.11
C LEU A 490 20.13 18.58 -0.47
N ARG A 491 21.45 18.80 -0.58
CA ARG A 491 22.39 17.76 -1.04
C ARG A 491 22.48 16.60 -0.05
N GLU A 492 22.61 16.91 1.24
CA GLU A 492 22.65 15.90 2.30
C GLU A 492 21.37 15.07 2.32
N PHE A 493 20.20 15.72 2.18
CA PHE A 493 18.93 15.03 2.13
C PHE A 493 18.85 14.07 0.94
N ARG A 494 19.11 14.57 -0.28
CA ARG A 494 19.13 13.75 -1.50
C ARG A 494 20.09 12.56 -1.37
N ASN A 495 21.34 12.82 -0.98
CA ASN A 495 22.38 11.79 -0.95
C ASN A 495 22.07 10.66 0.03
N ASN A 496 21.40 10.98 1.15
CA ASN A 496 21.13 10.03 2.22
C ASN A 496 19.76 9.33 2.10
N PHE A 497 18.77 9.97 1.45
CA PHE A 497 17.37 9.54 1.58
C PHE A 497 16.62 9.36 0.26
N ASP A 498 17.16 9.77 -0.90
CA ASP A 498 16.53 9.44 -2.18
C ASP A 498 16.65 7.94 -2.49
N HIS A 499 15.52 7.29 -2.84
CA HIS A 499 15.45 5.84 -2.95
C HIS A 499 15.74 5.29 -4.35
N TYR A 500 15.63 6.08 -5.43
CA TYR A 500 15.59 5.50 -6.76
C TYR A 500 16.86 4.72 -7.12
N GLY A 501 16.71 3.42 -7.38
CA GLY A 501 17.79 2.52 -7.76
C GLY A 501 18.76 2.15 -6.63
N GLU A 502 18.43 2.44 -5.37
CA GLU A 502 19.32 2.25 -4.23
C GLU A 502 18.91 1.05 -3.36
N ILE A 503 19.86 0.18 -3.07
CA ILE A 503 19.67 -0.99 -2.20
C ILE A 503 20.36 -0.73 -0.87
N ASN A 504 19.62 -0.18 0.09
CA ASN A 504 20.15 0.20 1.39
C ASN A 504 19.10 -0.01 2.49
N GLN A 505 19.48 -0.62 3.62
CA GLN A 505 18.60 -0.84 4.77
C GLN A 505 17.90 0.45 5.25
N ARG A 506 18.59 1.60 5.20
CA ARG A 506 18.02 2.91 5.56
C ARG A 506 16.82 3.30 4.70
N LEU A 507 16.79 2.86 3.45
CA LEU A 507 15.78 3.22 2.46
C LEU A 507 14.63 2.21 2.44
N LEU A 508 14.57 1.28 3.39
CA LEU A 508 13.41 0.41 3.57
C LEU A 508 12.21 1.15 4.21
N SER A 509 12.40 2.39 4.67
CA SER A 509 11.32 3.29 5.09
C SER A 509 11.74 4.76 4.97
N SER A 510 10.78 5.68 5.06
CA SER A 510 11.02 7.12 5.11
C SER A 510 11.37 7.65 6.52
N ASN A 511 11.37 6.79 7.55
CA ASN A 511 11.53 7.17 8.95
C ASN A 511 12.83 7.95 9.21
N ASP A 512 13.98 7.44 8.74
CA ASP A 512 15.29 8.07 8.92
C ASP A 512 15.33 9.47 8.29
N ALA A 513 14.66 9.66 7.14
CA ALA A 513 14.60 10.94 6.45
C ALA A 513 13.81 11.97 7.25
N PHE A 514 12.67 11.56 7.81
CA PHE A 514 11.84 12.42 8.64
C PHE A 514 12.45 12.68 10.01
N GLU A 515 13.10 11.69 10.63
CA GLU A 515 13.86 11.89 11.87
C GLU A 515 14.98 12.89 11.65
N TRP A 516 15.78 12.72 10.59
CA TRP A 516 16.83 13.66 10.22
C TRP A 516 16.26 15.07 10.04
N MET A 517 15.13 15.20 9.35
CA MET A 517 14.47 16.49 9.08
C MET A 517 13.94 17.16 10.36
N ASN A 518 13.30 16.39 11.24
CA ASN A 518 12.75 16.87 12.50
C ASN A 518 13.84 17.34 13.48
N ASN A 519 15.03 16.73 13.41
CA ASN A 519 16.18 17.08 14.24
C ASN A 519 16.98 18.28 13.72
N GLN A 520 16.66 18.82 12.53
CA GLN A 520 17.29 20.03 12.03
C GLN A 520 16.74 21.31 12.71
N SER A 521 17.62 22.28 12.93
CA SER A 521 17.19 23.63 13.31
C SER A 521 16.79 24.43 12.07
N TRP A 522 15.49 24.59 11.85
CA TRP A 522 14.94 25.40 10.76
C TRP A 522 14.68 26.87 11.16
N GLY A 523 14.52 27.11 12.47
CA GLY A 523 14.07 28.37 13.06
C GLY A 523 12.58 28.31 13.42
N ALA A 524 12.17 28.98 14.51
CA ALA A 524 10.83 28.85 15.09
C ALA A 524 9.68 29.19 14.12
N SER A 525 9.94 30.05 13.11
CA SER A 525 8.96 30.52 12.13
C SER A 525 9.25 30.05 10.70
N ARG A 526 10.02 28.96 10.53
CA ARG A 526 10.47 28.44 9.23
C ARG A 526 10.43 26.92 9.29
N GLN A 527 9.62 26.29 8.47
CA GLN A 527 9.48 24.83 8.43
C GLN A 527 9.60 24.32 6.99
N PRO A 528 10.23 23.15 6.77
CA PRO A 528 10.16 22.46 5.48
C PRO A 528 8.72 22.20 5.06
N VAL A 529 8.50 22.12 3.75
CA VAL A 529 7.24 21.71 3.14
C VAL A 529 7.49 20.48 2.28
N ILE A 530 6.71 19.43 2.55
CA ILE A 530 6.64 18.20 1.77
C ILE A 530 5.23 18.02 1.25
N ILE A 531 5.10 17.80 -0.06
CA ILE A 531 3.81 17.60 -0.72
C ILE A 531 3.88 16.36 -1.60
N TYR A 532 2.96 15.42 -1.39
CA TYR A 532 2.86 14.20 -2.20
C TYR A 532 2.47 14.53 -3.66
N ASN A 533 3.32 14.13 -4.60
CA ASN A 533 3.12 14.31 -6.04
C ASN A 533 2.27 13.17 -6.62
N HIS A 534 1.37 13.52 -7.55
CA HIS A 534 0.58 12.59 -8.38
C HIS A 534 0.20 11.24 -7.70
N PRO A 535 -0.51 11.27 -6.54
CA PRO A 535 -0.59 10.14 -5.60
C PRO A 535 -1.05 8.81 -6.23
N SER A 536 -2.19 8.82 -6.91
CA SER A 536 -2.77 7.59 -7.48
C SER A 536 -2.19 7.18 -8.85
N ARG A 537 -1.11 7.80 -9.34
CA ARG A 537 -0.60 7.58 -10.71
C ARG A 537 -0.18 6.13 -10.97
N LYS A 538 0.40 5.49 -9.96
CA LYS A 538 0.94 4.13 -10.04
C LYS A 538 0.27 3.14 -9.09
N ASP A 539 -0.72 3.58 -8.32
CA ASP A 539 -1.42 2.76 -7.33
C ASP A 539 -2.44 1.80 -7.96
N ASN A 540 -2.68 0.71 -7.24
CA ASN A 540 -3.78 -0.20 -7.54
C ASN A 540 -5.06 0.22 -6.83
N ASN A 541 -4.95 0.86 -5.66
CA ASN A 541 -6.08 1.35 -4.89
C ASN A 541 -5.78 2.73 -4.29
N ALA A 542 -6.70 3.68 -4.46
CA ALA A 542 -6.56 5.03 -3.92
C ALA A 542 -6.31 5.06 -2.40
N SER A 543 -6.79 4.04 -1.66
CA SER A 543 -6.63 3.92 -0.21
C SER A 543 -5.17 3.70 0.23
N GLU A 544 -4.26 3.30 -0.68
CA GLU A 544 -2.82 3.28 -0.43
C GLU A 544 -2.34 4.69 0.00
N ASN A 545 -2.79 5.72 -0.71
CA ASN A 545 -2.48 7.12 -0.39
C ASN A 545 -2.96 7.56 0.99
N HIS A 546 -4.09 7.03 1.47
CA HIS A 546 -4.57 7.30 2.82
C HIS A 546 -3.57 6.77 3.86
N PHE A 547 -3.11 5.53 3.66
CA PHE A 547 -2.11 4.91 4.51
C PHE A 547 -0.80 5.69 4.49
N ASP A 548 -0.30 6.04 3.31
CA ASP A 548 0.99 6.73 3.13
C ASP A 548 0.97 8.12 3.78
N LEU A 549 -0.04 8.94 3.46
CA LEU A 549 -0.15 10.27 4.07
C LEU A 549 -0.37 10.20 5.58
N SER A 550 -1.20 9.28 6.06
CA SER A 550 -1.41 9.12 7.50
C SER A 550 -0.13 8.77 8.24
N ASN A 551 0.71 7.91 7.64
CA ASN A 551 2.00 7.52 8.18
C ASN A 551 3.00 8.67 8.11
N TRP A 552 3.22 9.29 6.95
CA TRP A 552 4.21 10.36 6.79
C TRP A 552 3.88 11.60 7.62
N MET A 553 2.60 11.99 7.72
CA MET A 553 2.18 13.12 8.57
C MET A 553 2.29 12.80 10.07
N HIS A 554 2.22 11.52 10.46
CA HIS A 554 2.50 11.13 11.84
C HIS A 554 4.00 11.29 12.17
N GLN A 555 4.86 11.03 11.19
CA GLN A 555 6.31 11.09 11.34
C GLN A 555 6.87 12.51 11.27
N SER A 556 6.32 13.39 10.43
CA SER A 556 6.79 14.78 10.33
C SER A 556 5.69 15.78 10.02
N LYS A 557 5.76 16.94 10.70
CA LYS A 557 4.93 18.12 10.41
C LYS A 557 5.30 18.81 9.09
N ALA A 558 6.43 18.46 8.48
CA ALA A 558 6.81 18.97 7.17
C ALA A 558 5.85 18.50 6.07
N VAL A 559 5.20 17.34 6.25
CA VAL A 559 4.23 16.79 5.31
C VAL A 559 2.90 17.50 5.52
N ILE A 560 2.53 18.36 4.57
CA ILE A 560 1.32 19.19 4.69
C ILE A 560 0.12 18.61 3.92
N GLY A 561 0.38 17.70 2.98
CA GLY A 561 -0.65 17.00 2.21
C GLY A 561 -0.16 16.59 0.82
N MET A 562 -1.00 16.78 -0.20
CA MET A 562 -0.82 16.19 -1.53
C MET A 562 -1.30 17.09 -2.67
N SER A 563 -1.09 16.64 -3.90
CA SER A 563 -1.59 17.33 -5.10
C SER A 563 -3.01 16.85 -5.42
N ALA A 564 -4.00 17.74 -5.38
CA ALA A 564 -5.34 17.42 -5.87
C ALA A 564 -5.37 17.21 -7.38
N ALA A 565 -4.55 17.94 -8.13
CA ALA A 565 -4.45 17.77 -9.57
C ALA A 565 -2.99 17.48 -9.98
N PRO A 566 -2.75 16.41 -10.76
CA PRO A 566 -1.43 16.11 -11.30
C PRO A 566 -1.12 17.00 -12.52
N GLY A 567 0.15 17.04 -12.89
CA GLY A 567 0.62 17.67 -14.11
C GLY A 567 0.28 16.89 -15.39
N HIS A 568 1.13 16.99 -16.42
CA HIS A 568 0.98 16.22 -17.68
C HIS A 568 -0.37 16.37 -18.38
N GLN A 569 -0.95 17.56 -18.28
CA GLN A 569 -2.33 17.80 -18.69
C GLN A 569 -2.52 17.87 -20.22
N LYS A 570 -1.46 17.86 -21.06
CA LYS A 570 -1.62 17.68 -22.52
C LYS A 570 -1.78 16.23 -22.92
N LYS A 571 -1.35 15.26 -22.09
CA LYS A 571 -1.86 13.90 -22.23
C LYS A 571 -3.35 13.96 -21.87
N ARG A 572 -4.23 13.82 -22.85
CA ARG A 572 -5.70 13.88 -22.69
C ARG A 572 -6.31 12.49 -22.93
N GLY A 573 -7.61 12.35 -22.68
CA GLY A 573 -8.33 11.10 -22.83
C GLY A 573 -8.10 10.15 -21.67
N LEU A 574 -8.04 8.84 -21.95
CA LEU A 574 -7.97 7.78 -20.93
C LEU A 574 -6.72 7.85 -20.04
N TYR A 575 -5.63 8.45 -20.51
CA TYR A 575 -4.35 8.52 -19.79
C TYR A 575 -4.00 9.94 -19.37
N ASN A 576 -5.02 10.75 -19.06
CA ASN A 576 -4.77 12.12 -18.63
C ASN A 576 -3.85 12.20 -17.41
N GLY A 577 -2.91 13.15 -17.43
CA GLY A 577 -1.91 13.31 -16.38
C GLY A 577 -0.84 12.22 -16.30
N SER A 578 -0.65 11.41 -17.37
CA SER A 578 0.18 10.19 -17.35
C SER A 578 -0.33 9.10 -16.38
N TYR A 579 -1.63 9.08 -16.07
CA TYR A 579 -2.25 8.04 -15.25
C TYR A 579 -2.55 6.84 -16.13
N GLU A 580 -1.53 6.03 -16.37
CA GLU A 580 -1.54 4.90 -17.31
C GLU A 580 -1.93 3.55 -16.66
N LYS A 581 -2.03 3.50 -15.32
CA LYS A 581 -2.37 2.28 -14.53
C LYS A 581 -3.88 2.10 -14.27
N ILE A 582 -4.29 1.47 -13.17
CA ILE A 582 -5.71 1.12 -12.94
C ILE A 582 -6.53 2.38 -12.63
N LEU A 583 -6.00 3.25 -11.78
CA LEU A 583 -6.64 4.50 -11.39
C LEU A 583 -6.46 5.57 -12.46
N ARG A 584 -7.51 6.35 -12.70
CA ARG A 584 -7.55 7.43 -13.70
C ARG A 584 -7.91 8.74 -13.02
N THR A 585 -7.44 9.84 -13.60
CA THR A 585 -7.88 11.18 -13.19
C THR A 585 -9.37 11.37 -13.42
N ILE A 586 -10.03 12.13 -12.55
CA ILE A 586 -11.43 12.52 -12.68
C ILE A 586 -11.46 14.02 -13.00
N HIS A 587 -11.88 14.37 -14.21
CA HIS A 587 -11.86 15.77 -14.70
C HIS A 587 -10.49 16.46 -14.56
N GLY A 588 -9.41 15.69 -14.74
CA GLY A 588 -8.03 16.16 -14.60
C GLY A 588 -7.51 16.22 -13.16
N PHE A 589 -8.28 15.78 -12.17
CA PHE A 589 -7.87 15.69 -10.77
C PHE A 589 -7.54 14.25 -10.37
N ASP A 590 -6.62 14.09 -9.43
CA ASP A 590 -6.30 12.79 -8.85
C ASP A 590 -7.54 12.21 -8.15
N PRO A 591 -7.87 10.91 -8.32
CA PRO A 591 -9.07 10.31 -7.73
C PRO A 591 -9.12 10.42 -6.19
N VAL A 592 -7.99 10.52 -5.50
CA VAL A 592 -7.95 10.77 -4.04
C VAL A 592 -8.63 12.08 -3.66
N SER A 593 -8.56 13.10 -4.53
CA SER A 593 -9.14 14.43 -4.30
C SER A 593 -10.38 14.72 -5.16
N GLY A 594 -10.51 14.06 -6.31
CA GLY A 594 -11.61 14.27 -7.26
C GLY A 594 -12.92 13.58 -6.87
N VAL A 595 -12.87 12.49 -6.09
CA VAL A 595 -14.06 11.79 -5.60
C VAL A 595 -14.55 12.43 -4.29
N ILE A 596 -15.79 12.90 -4.25
CA ILE A 596 -16.45 13.30 -2.99
C ILE A 596 -16.71 12.05 -2.15
N GLY A 597 -16.29 12.08 -0.88
CA GLY A 597 -16.24 10.89 -0.02
C GLY A 597 -15.04 9.96 -0.31
N GLY A 598 -14.12 10.40 -1.17
CA GLY A 598 -12.87 9.70 -1.46
C GLY A 598 -11.84 9.81 -0.33
N GLU A 599 -10.59 9.46 -0.62
CA GLU A 599 -9.56 9.33 0.41
C GLU A 599 -9.14 10.66 1.06
N TRP A 600 -9.17 11.79 0.34
CA TRP A 600 -8.95 13.09 0.96
C TRP A 600 -10.01 13.38 2.03
N ASP A 601 -11.30 13.15 1.72
CA ASP A 601 -12.36 13.37 2.67
C ASP A 601 -12.27 12.42 3.86
N LYS A 602 -11.90 11.15 3.65
CA LYS A 602 -11.67 10.18 4.74
C LYS A 602 -10.52 10.58 5.67
N LEU A 603 -9.42 11.10 5.13
CA LEU A 603 -8.33 11.67 5.95
C LEU A 603 -8.85 12.83 6.83
N LEU A 604 -9.72 13.69 6.28
CA LEU A 604 -10.38 14.74 7.04
C LEU A 604 -11.36 14.18 8.10
N GLN A 605 -12.08 13.10 7.81
CA GLN A 605 -12.94 12.39 8.78
C GLN A 605 -12.12 11.85 9.97
N ASP A 606 -10.91 11.36 9.70
CA ASP A 606 -9.98 10.87 10.73
C ASP A 606 -9.27 12.01 11.48
N GLY A 607 -9.63 13.27 11.21
CA GLY A 607 -9.14 14.47 11.91
C GLY A 607 -7.75 14.92 11.45
N LYS A 608 -7.26 14.45 10.30
CA LYS A 608 -5.96 14.84 9.75
C LYS A 608 -6.08 16.18 9.02
N ARG A 609 -5.12 17.08 9.25
CA ARG A 609 -5.04 18.39 8.58
C ARG A 609 -4.41 18.28 7.18
N VAL A 610 -5.06 17.58 6.27
CA VAL A 610 -4.53 17.34 4.91
C VAL A 610 -4.90 18.48 3.97
N LEU A 611 -3.89 19.20 3.50
CA LEU A 611 -4.02 20.24 2.48
C LEU A 611 -3.81 19.62 1.09
N SER A 612 -4.84 19.66 0.24
CA SER A 612 -4.77 19.07 -1.10
C SER A 612 -4.92 20.09 -2.23
N ALA A 613 -5.28 21.35 -1.94
CA ALA A 613 -5.52 22.35 -2.97
C ALA A 613 -4.22 22.83 -3.65
N ARG A 614 -3.67 21.97 -4.50
CA ARG A 614 -2.48 22.16 -5.31
C ARG A 614 -2.72 21.51 -6.68
N ALA A 615 -2.46 22.28 -7.72
CA ALA A 615 -2.41 21.86 -9.11
C ALA A 615 -1.06 22.30 -9.67
N ALA A 616 -0.08 21.41 -9.63
CA ALA A 616 1.26 21.67 -10.17
C ALA A 616 1.34 21.22 -11.64
N SER A 617 2.20 21.85 -12.44
CA SER A 617 2.30 21.50 -13.87
C SER A 617 3.02 20.18 -14.13
N ASP A 618 3.92 19.79 -13.22
CA ASP A 618 4.88 18.70 -13.45
C ASP A 618 5.61 18.90 -14.79
N PHE A 619 6.02 20.16 -15.04
CA PHE A 619 6.48 20.57 -16.36
C PHE A 619 7.84 19.96 -16.69
N HIS A 620 7.89 19.20 -17.78
CA HIS A 620 9.11 18.68 -18.38
C HIS A 620 9.33 19.30 -19.76
N ASN A 621 8.28 19.38 -20.56
CA ASN A 621 8.37 19.89 -21.94
C ASN A 621 7.00 20.30 -22.50
N THR A 622 7.01 21.04 -23.60
CA THR A 622 5.78 21.56 -24.22
C THR A 622 4.99 20.54 -25.05
N SER A 623 5.48 19.31 -25.22
CA SER A 623 4.76 18.24 -25.93
C SER A 623 3.72 17.56 -25.04
N MET A 624 4.06 17.32 -23.77
CA MET A 624 3.19 16.66 -22.79
C MET A 624 2.62 17.61 -21.72
N ASP A 625 3.23 18.79 -21.56
CA ASP A 625 2.86 19.76 -20.52
C ASP A 625 2.53 21.14 -21.09
N TYR A 626 1.69 21.86 -20.36
CA TYR A 626 1.56 23.31 -20.47
C TYR A 626 2.63 23.97 -19.60
N TRP A 627 3.08 25.17 -19.97
CA TRP A 627 4.06 25.90 -19.18
C TRP A 627 3.56 26.15 -17.74
N PRO A 628 4.47 26.36 -16.77
CA PRO A 628 4.09 26.66 -15.40
C PRO A 628 3.10 27.83 -15.31
N CYS A 629 2.06 27.66 -14.49
CA CYS A 629 0.90 28.55 -14.39
C CYS A 629 0.14 28.83 -15.69
N GLU A 630 0.39 28.16 -16.83
CA GLU A 630 -0.37 28.37 -18.07
C GLU A 630 -1.77 27.74 -17.97
N PHE A 631 -1.83 26.47 -17.56
CA PHE A 631 -3.05 25.69 -17.43
C PHE A 631 -3.37 25.32 -15.98
N SER A 632 -2.40 24.71 -15.28
CA SER A 632 -2.49 24.36 -13.86
C SER A 632 -1.98 25.52 -13.03
N SER A 633 -2.75 25.94 -12.01
CA SER A 633 -2.31 27.00 -11.11
C SER A 633 -2.75 26.73 -9.67
N THR A 634 -1.84 27.01 -8.74
CA THR A 634 -2.08 27.02 -7.31
C THR A 634 -1.99 28.46 -6.82
N HIS A 635 -2.94 28.91 -6.03
CA HIS A 635 -3.03 30.29 -5.54
C HIS A 635 -2.89 30.27 -4.02
N VAL A 636 -1.84 30.90 -3.50
CA VAL A 636 -1.51 30.90 -2.07
C VAL A 636 -1.59 32.32 -1.51
N TYR A 637 -2.26 32.50 -0.37
CA TYR A 637 -2.32 33.77 0.32
C TYR A 637 -1.12 33.94 1.26
N ALA A 638 -0.14 34.77 0.88
CA ALA A 638 1.10 34.94 1.62
C ALA A 638 1.39 36.42 1.94
N ALA A 639 2.25 36.67 2.95
CA ALA A 639 2.66 38.03 3.31
C ALA A 639 3.51 38.70 2.22
N SER A 640 4.30 37.91 1.49
CA SER A 640 5.10 38.34 0.35
C SER A 640 5.41 37.13 -0.56
N PRO A 641 5.94 37.31 -1.79
CA PRO A 641 6.33 36.18 -2.64
C PRO A 641 7.66 35.54 -2.21
N SER A 642 8.27 35.98 -1.10
CA SER A 642 9.54 35.42 -0.63
C SER A 642 9.39 33.94 -0.26
N GLN A 643 10.43 33.14 -0.53
CA GLN A 643 10.42 31.69 -0.29
C GLN A 643 9.93 31.31 1.12
N ASN A 644 10.38 32.00 2.17
CA ASN A 644 10.00 31.66 3.55
C ASN A 644 8.53 32.01 3.83
N ASP A 645 8.03 33.12 3.29
CA ASP A 645 6.63 33.51 3.48
C ASP A 645 5.69 32.60 2.69
N ILE A 646 6.10 32.14 1.50
CA ILE A 646 5.36 31.15 0.71
C ILE A 646 5.31 29.81 1.42
N LEU A 647 6.43 29.32 1.97
CA LEU A 647 6.44 28.07 2.76
C LEU A 647 5.54 28.19 4.00
N ASN A 648 5.58 29.32 4.70
CA ASN A 648 4.69 29.58 5.84
C ASN A 648 3.21 29.64 5.41
N ALA A 649 2.92 30.25 4.27
CA ALA A 649 1.56 30.32 3.74
C ALA A 649 1.04 28.95 3.26
N LEU A 650 1.90 28.10 2.69
CA LEU A 650 1.58 26.71 2.37
C LEU A 650 1.23 25.91 3.63
N HIS A 651 1.98 26.09 4.72
CA HIS A 651 1.62 25.54 6.03
C HIS A 651 0.28 26.09 6.54
N ALA A 652 0.04 27.40 6.42
CA ALA A 652 -1.21 28.03 6.83
C ALA A 652 -2.41 27.55 6.00
N GLY A 653 -2.18 27.14 4.76
CA GLY A 653 -3.15 26.40 3.95
C GLY A 653 -4.25 27.25 3.32
N ARG A 654 -4.16 28.58 3.39
CA ARG A 654 -5.05 29.49 2.66
C ARG A 654 -4.72 29.47 1.17
N THR A 655 -5.16 28.38 0.55
CA THR A 655 -4.80 27.97 -0.80
C THR A 655 -6.04 27.46 -1.55
N TRP A 656 -6.08 27.77 -2.83
CA TRP A 656 -6.99 27.13 -3.80
C TRP A 656 -6.23 26.82 -5.08
N ALA A 657 -6.70 25.84 -5.84
CA ALA A 657 -6.06 25.41 -7.07
C ALA A 657 -7.09 25.18 -8.17
N GLN A 658 -6.68 25.36 -9.41
CA GLN A 658 -7.54 25.20 -10.58
C GLN A 658 -6.78 24.69 -11.80
N HIS A 659 -7.53 24.08 -12.69
CA HIS A 659 -7.18 23.90 -14.09
C HIS A 659 -7.89 24.93 -14.97
N GLY A 660 -7.29 25.29 -16.08
CA GLY A 660 -7.93 26.02 -17.17
C GLY A 660 -8.16 27.52 -16.97
N LYS A 661 -7.65 28.12 -15.88
CA LYS A 661 -7.72 29.58 -15.62
C LYS A 661 -9.12 30.19 -15.75
N PHE A 662 -10.18 29.49 -15.36
CA PHE A 662 -11.53 30.08 -15.44
C PHE A 662 -11.86 30.96 -14.21
N ILE A 663 -11.22 30.73 -13.06
CA ILE A 663 -11.35 31.55 -11.86
C ILE A 663 -10.25 32.60 -11.83
N GLN A 664 -10.65 33.86 -11.63
CA GLN A 664 -9.75 34.97 -11.39
C GLN A 664 -9.43 35.13 -9.90
N ALA A 665 -10.45 35.05 -9.05
CA ALA A 665 -10.31 35.26 -7.61
C ALA A 665 -11.35 34.43 -6.84
N LEU A 666 -10.94 33.91 -5.68
CA LEU A 666 -11.78 33.15 -4.78
C LEU A 666 -11.55 33.61 -3.33
N GLU A 667 -12.64 33.86 -2.62
CA GLU A 667 -12.67 34.00 -1.18
C GLU A 667 -13.71 33.02 -0.62
N PHE A 668 -13.27 32.14 0.27
CA PHE A 668 -14.11 31.17 0.96
C PHE A 668 -13.81 31.26 2.46
N LYS A 669 -14.84 31.61 3.24
CA LYS A 669 -14.71 31.84 4.68
C LYS A 669 -16.01 31.49 5.42
N ILE A 670 -15.87 31.25 6.71
CA ILE A 670 -16.97 31.21 7.68
C ILE A 670 -16.88 32.49 8.51
N THR A 671 -17.97 33.24 8.58
CA THR A 671 -18.08 34.45 9.40
C THR A 671 -19.01 34.16 10.58
N THR A 672 -18.58 34.58 11.76
CA THR A 672 -19.36 34.59 13.01
C THR A 672 -19.41 36.02 13.55
N LEU A 673 -20.12 36.27 14.65
CA LEU A 673 -20.20 37.56 15.34
C LEU A 673 -18.84 38.05 15.81
N SER A 674 -17.95 37.14 16.24
CA SER A 674 -16.65 37.49 16.83
C SER A 674 -15.48 37.24 15.88
N ASP A 675 -15.57 36.23 15.02
CA ASP A 675 -14.43 35.69 14.29
C ASP A 675 -14.74 35.40 12.82
N THR A 676 -13.70 35.37 12.00
CA THR A 676 -13.75 34.94 10.60
C THR A 676 -12.68 33.87 10.37
N PHE A 677 -13.07 32.76 9.76
CA PHE A 677 -12.20 31.63 9.45
C PHE A 677 -12.13 31.43 7.94
N TYR A 678 -10.94 31.50 7.37
CA TYR A 678 -10.70 31.29 5.94
C TYR A 678 -10.36 29.83 5.64
N ALA A 679 -10.45 29.43 4.37
CA ALA A 679 -9.87 28.15 3.91
C ALA A 679 -8.45 27.96 4.47
N GLY A 680 -8.16 26.77 5.03
CA GLY A 680 -6.90 26.46 5.73
C GLY A 680 -6.93 26.68 7.25
N ASP A 681 -7.81 27.56 7.74
CA ASP A 681 -7.95 27.88 9.15
C ASP A 681 -8.65 26.78 9.93
N ILE A 682 -8.51 26.86 11.26
CA ILE A 682 -9.10 25.95 12.22
C ILE A 682 -10.14 26.74 13.03
N ALA A 683 -11.41 26.40 12.87
CA ALA A 683 -12.52 26.92 13.65
C ALA A 683 -12.83 26.00 14.85
N HIS A 684 -13.24 26.59 15.96
CA HIS A 684 -13.73 25.84 17.12
C HIS A 684 -15.24 25.66 17.03
N SER A 685 -15.73 24.42 17.16
CA SER A 685 -17.16 24.12 17.02
C SER A 685 -18.03 24.91 18.01
N ALA A 686 -17.52 25.17 19.22
CA ALA A 686 -18.22 25.94 20.24
C ALA A 686 -18.55 27.36 19.74
N THR A 687 -17.59 28.03 19.09
CA THR A 687 -17.77 29.36 18.48
C THR A 687 -18.84 29.31 17.39
N LEU A 688 -18.83 28.26 16.55
CA LEU A 688 -19.80 28.11 15.46
C LEU A 688 -21.22 27.82 15.94
N THR A 689 -21.38 27.05 17.02
CA THR A 689 -22.69 26.62 17.52
C THR A 689 -23.39 27.61 18.45
N GLN A 690 -22.65 28.55 19.05
CA GLN A 690 -23.22 29.59 19.92
C GLN A 690 -23.81 30.76 19.13
N ASP A 691 -23.44 30.89 17.86
CA ASP A 691 -23.79 32.04 17.05
C ASP A 691 -24.86 31.69 16.01
N GLU A 692 -26.08 32.16 16.24
CA GLU A 692 -27.20 32.01 15.31
C GLU A 692 -26.99 32.73 13.97
N THR A 693 -25.98 33.60 13.86
CA THR A 693 -25.62 34.37 12.66
C THR A 693 -24.43 33.81 11.90
N ALA A 694 -23.84 32.70 12.36
CA ALA A 694 -22.73 32.05 11.67
C ALA A 694 -23.12 31.70 10.22
N SER A 695 -22.29 32.11 9.26
CA SER A 695 -22.57 31.94 7.84
C SER A 695 -21.32 31.57 7.03
N ILE A 696 -21.55 30.85 5.94
CA ILE A 696 -20.54 30.55 4.94
C ILE A 696 -20.64 31.58 3.84
N GLU A 697 -19.55 32.31 3.60
CA GLU A 697 -19.42 33.29 2.55
C GLU A 697 -18.47 32.78 1.47
N ILE A 698 -18.96 32.71 0.24
CA ILE A 698 -18.17 32.40 -0.94
C ILE A 698 -18.32 33.55 -1.92
N ARG A 699 -17.20 34.18 -2.26
CA ARG A 699 -17.10 35.17 -3.33
C ARG A 699 -16.16 34.64 -4.39
N LEU A 700 -16.65 34.50 -5.62
CA LEU A 700 -15.86 34.04 -6.75
C LEU A 700 -15.97 35.01 -7.92
N THR A 701 -14.85 35.25 -8.59
CA THR A 701 -14.76 36.07 -9.79
C THR A 701 -14.22 35.21 -10.91
N LEU A 702 -14.91 35.16 -12.05
CA LEU A 702 -14.45 34.44 -13.23
C LEU A 702 -13.62 35.36 -14.14
N ASN A 703 -12.61 34.79 -14.79
CA ASN A 703 -11.93 35.45 -15.90
C ASN A 703 -12.90 35.65 -17.08
N HIS A 704 -12.71 36.64 -17.94
CA HIS A 704 -13.57 36.81 -19.12
C HIS A 704 -13.50 35.58 -20.04
N ALA A 705 -12.29 35.03 -20.21
CA ALA A 705 -12.03 33.83 -20.98
C ALA A 705 -11.08 32.89 -20.23
N ASP A 706 -11.17 31.60 -20.54
CA ASP A 706 -10.31 30.55 -20.03
C ASP A 706 -8.93 30.56 -20.72
N TRP A 707 -8.08 29.59 -20.40
CA TRP A 707 -6.74 29.46 -20.99
C TRP A 707 -6.72 29.26 -22.52
N GLN A 708 -7.83 28.85 -23.14
CA GLN A 708 -7.99 28.70 -24.60
C GLN A 708 -8.69 29.89 -25.25
N ALA A 709 -8.90 30.97 -24.49
CA ALA A 709 -9.69 32.13 -24.90
C ALA A 709 -11.19 31.84 -25.13
N LEU A 710 -11.74 30.76 -24.57
CA LEU A 710 -13.17 30.48 -24.57
C LEU A 710 -13.87 31.18 -23.39
N PRO A 711 -15.13 31.63 -23.53
CA PRO A 711 -15.85 32.25 -22.42
C PRO A 711 -15.96 31.35 -21.19
N THR A 712 -15.68 31.90 -20.01
CA THR A 712 -15.77 31.12 -18.76
C THR A 712 -17.20 31.00 -18.23
N SER A 713 -17.43 29.94 -17.48
CA SER A 713 -18.66 29.63 -16.77
C SER A 713 -18.33 28.98 -15.42
N ILE A 714 -19.31 28.98 -14.52
CA ILE A 714 -19.34 28.11 -13.35
C ILE A 714 -20.61 27.28 -13.45
N ASP A 715 -20.43 26.00 -13.81
CA ASP A 715 -21.55 25.10 -14.12
C ASP A 715 -21.85 24.17 -12.95
N GLU A 716 -20.84 23.91 -12.12
CA GLU A 716 -20.99 23.21 -10.85
C GLU A 716 -20.26 23.97 -9.75
N LEU A 717 -20.89 24.10 -8.59
CA LEU A 717 -20.29 24.65 -7.39
C LEU A 717 -20.85 23.87 -6.21
N GLN A 718 -19.98 23.25 -5.43
CA GLN A 718 -20.37 22.36 -4.35
C GLN A 718 -19.58 22.66 -3.08
N LEU A 719 -20.32 22.80 -1.99
CA LEU A 719 -19.77 22.74 -0.65
C LEU A 719 -19.72 21.27 -0.22
N VAL A 720 -18.55 20.78 0.17
CA VAL A 720 -18.38 19.42 0.68
C VAL A 720 -18.23 19.51 2.19
N VAL A 721 -19.22 19.02 2.92
CA VAL A 721 -19.27 19.03 4.38
C VAL A 721 -18.91 17.63 4.88
N ILE A 722 -17.83 17.54 5.67
CA ILE A 722 -17.28 16.27 6.16
C ILE A 722 -17.72 16.06 7.61
N PHE A 723 -18.36 14.93 7.91
CA PHE A 723 -18.71 14.47 9.26
C PHE A 723 -17.95 13.18 9.60
N ASP A 724 -17.96 12.74 10.87
CA ASP A 724 -17.24 11.53 11.31
C ASP A 724 -17.55 10.28 10.47
N ASP A 725 -18.82 10.10 10.12
CA ASP A 725 -19.32 8.85 9.51
C ASP A 725 -19.78 9.01 8.05
N PHE A 726 -19.97 10.25 7.57
CA PHE A 726 -20.42 10.50 6.20
C PHE A 726 -19.94 11.84 5.65
N VAL A 727 -20.05 12.00 4.33
CA VAL A 727 -19.72 13.23 3.60
C VAL A 727 -20.98 13.71 2.88
N LYS A 728 -21.27 15.01 2.99
CA LYS A 728 -22.47 15.63 2.40
C LYS A 728 -22.08 16.73 1.41
N PRO A 729 -22.24 16.49 0.09
CA PRO A 729 -22.15 17.56 -0.89
C PRO A 729 -23.43 18.41 -0.89
N ILE A 730 -23.28 19.73 -0.98
CA ILE A 730 -24.37 20.70 -1.13
C ILE A 730 -24.16 21.46 -2.43
N ASN A 731 -25.09 21.32 -3.37
CA ASN A 731 -25.06 22.06 -4.63
C ASN A 731 -25.40 23.53 -4.39
N LEU A 732 -24.48 24.41 -4.75
CA LEU A 732 -24.59 25.85 -4.56
C LEU A 732 -25.05 26.61 -5.81
N ILE A 733 -25.12 25.96 -6.98
CA ILE A 733 -25.57 26.60 -8.22
C ILE A 733 -26.93 27.32 -8.06
N PRO A 734 -27.96 26.73 -7.41
CA PRO A 734 -29.24 27.40 -7.21
C PRO A 734 -29.18 28.64 -6.30
N LEU A 735 -28.12 28.77 -5.50
CA LEU A 735 -27.91 29.85 -4.55
C LEU A 735 -27.00 30.96 -5.08
N LEU A 736 -26.38 30.76 -6.25
CA LEU A 736 -25.51 31.76 -6.86
C LEU A 736 -26.31 33.02 -7.22
N ARG A 737 -25.82 34.18 -6.74
CA ARG A 737 -26.34 35.50 -7.10
C ARG A 737 -25.27 36.27 -7.88
N SER A 738 -25.67 36.94 -8.96
CA SER A 738 -24.79 37.86 -9.67
C SER A 738 -24.69 39.19 -8.91
N ALA A 739 -23.54 39.86 -8.95
CA ALA A 739 -23.38 41.19 -8.34
C ALA A 739 -24.39 42.24 -8.87
N SER A 740 -24.92 42.04 -10.08
CA SER A 740 -25.95 42.89 -10.68
C SER A 740 -27.36 42.68 -10.12
N ASP A 741 -27.63 41.56 -9.46
CA ASP A 741 -28.97 41.26 -8.88
C ASP A 741 -29.21 41.96 -7.53
N THR A 742 -28.19 42.58 -6.93
CA THR A 742 -28.26 43.14 -5.57
C THR A 742 -28.31 44.69 -5.51
N SER A 743 -28.36 45.41 -6.65
CA SER A 743 -28.55 46.87 -6.65
C SER A 743 -29.14 47.40 -7.99
N PRO A 744 -30.21 48.22 -7.98
CA PRO A 744 -30.79 48.82 -9.19
C PRO A 744 -29.97 49.95 -9.83
N GLN A 745 -28.82 50.35 -9.29
CA GLN A 745 -28.07 51.50 -9.80
C GLN A 745 -26.57 51.34 -9.64
N THR A 746 -25.94 50.64 -10.60
CA THR A 746 -24.66 51.04 -11.23
C THR A 746 -24.32 49.99 -12.30
N ARG A 747 -24.57 50.31 -13.58
CA ARG A 747 -23.92 49.62 -14.69
C ARG A 747 -22.44 50.04 -14.71
N SER A 748 -21.62 49.35 -13.92
CA SER A 748 -20.17 49.41 -14.04
C SER A 748 -19.73 48.42 -15.11
N SER A 749 -18.94 48.90 -16.07
CA SER A 749 -18.43 48.17 -17.24
C SER A 749 -17.29 47.20 -16.90
N SER A 750 -17.37 46.46 -15.79
CA SER A 750 -16.38 45.41 -15.52
C SER A 750 -16.78 44.12 -16.21
N SER A 751 -15.93 43.64 -17.12
CA SER A 751 -16.01 42.36 -17.84
C SER A 751 -16.04 41.10 -16.95
N ASN A 752 -16.00 41.25 -15.63
CA ASN A 752 -15.80 40.16 -14.68
C ASN A 752 -17.14 39.72 -14.09
N LYS A 753 -17.43 38.42 -14.18
CA LYS A 753 -18.62 37.82 -13.59
C LYS A 753 -18.31 37.52 -12.11
N ILE A 754 -18.88 38.32 -11.20
CA ILE A 754 -18.71 38.14 -9.76
C ILE A 754 -19.97 37.50 -9.19
N PHE A 755 -19.79 36.41 -8.45
CA PHE A 755 -20.87 35.68 -7.80
C PHE A 755 -20.66 35.57 -6.30
N TYR A 756 -21.77 35.51 -5.58
CA TYR A 756 -21.80 35.36 -4.13
C TYR A 756 -22.76 34.25 -3.72
N VAL A 757 -22.34 33.51 -2.69
CA VAL A 757 -23.19 32.59 -1.93
C VAL A 757 -23.02 32.93 -0.45
N ASN A 758 -24.13 33.19 0.22
CA ASN A 758 -24.20 33.32 1.67
C ASN A 758 -25.17 32.25 2.18
N LEU A 759 -24.69 31.37 3.06
CA LEU A 759 -25.44 30.22 3.57
C LEU A 759 -25.34 30.16 5.10
N PRO A 760 -26.46 30.20 5.85
CA PRO A 760 -26.42 30.00 7.30
C PRO A 760 -25.86 28.62 7.66
N LEU A 761 -25.06 28.56 8.72
CA LEU A 761 -24.31 27.36 9.09
C LEU A 761 -25.19 26.25 9.72
N GLY A 762 -26.40 26.60 10.17
CA GLY A 762 -27.40 25.77 10.89
C GLY A 762 -27.13 24.25 10.95
N ASN A 763 -27.46 23.52 9.89
CA ASN A 763 -27.42 22.04 9.84
C ASN A 763 -26.02 21.42 9.65
N MET A 764 -24.95 22.22 9.68
CA MET A 764 -23.56 21.75 9.57
C MET A 764 -22.90 21.57 10.94
N ALA A 765 -23.69 21.69 12.02
CA ALA A 765 -23.26 21.38 13.38
C ALA A 765 -22.69 19.95 13.45
N GLY A 766 -21.46 19.83 13.94
CA GLY A 766 -20.76 18.55 13.99
C GLY A 766 -19.94 18.22 12.74
N ALA A 767 -19.81 19.11 11.76
CA ALA A 767 -18.80 18.92 10.72
C ALA A 767 -17.37 18.93 11.30
N ASN A 768 -16.47 18.16 10.69
CA ASN A 768 -15.04 18.10 11.01
C ASN A 768 -14.23 19.01 10.07
N ALA A 769 -14.71 19.19 8.84
CA ALA A 769 -14.12 20.04 7.84
C ALA A 769 -15.16 20.43 6.79
N ILE A 770 -14.95 21.58 6.14
CA ILE A 770 -15.79 22.06 5.04
C ILE A 770 -14.86 22.54 3.92
N ARG A 771 -14.94 21.95 2.72
CA ARG A 771 -14.17 22.39 1.54
C ARG A 771 -15.06 22.79 0.40
N LEU A 772 -14.51 23.57 -0.54
CA LEU A 772 -15.20 24.03 -1.73
C LEU A 772 -14.60 23.36 -2.97
N GLN A 773 -15.45 22.99 -3.92
CA GLN A 773 -15.04 22.60 -5.27
C GLN A 773 -16.03 23.11 -6.30
N GLY A 774 -15.60 23.21 -7.55
CA GLY A 774 -16.51 23.49 -8.65
C GLY A 774 -15.88 23.29 -10.01
N ARG A 775 -16.69 23.45 -11.06
CA ARG A 775 -16.33 23.06 -12.42
C ARG A 775 -16.87 24.04 -13.45
N SER A 776 -16.06 24.28 -14.47
CA SER A 776 -16.48 24.86 -15.75
C SER A 776 -16.57 23.76 -16.79
N MET A 777 -17.73 23.60 -17.42
CA MET A 777 -18.00 22.66 -18.48
C MET A 777 -17.90 23.37 -19.83
N GLN A 778 -16.76 23.20 -20.50
CA GLN A 778 -16.55 23.73 -21.84
C GLN A 778 -16.98 22.70 -22.91
N PRO A 779 -17.23 23.15 -24.16
CA PRO A 779 -17.46 22.25 -25.30
C PRO A 779 -16.36 21.19 -25.45
N GLU A 780 -16.68 20.07 -26.11
CA GLU A 780 -15.70 19.03 -26.50
C GLU A 780 -14.93 18.36 -25.32
N LEU A 781 -15.58 18.24 -24.15
CA LEU A 781 -15.06 17.56 -22.95
C LEU A 781 -13.88 18.29 -22.25
N HIS A 782 -13.70 19.58 -22.52
CA HIS A 782 -12.69 20.43 -21.87
C HIS A 782 -13.13 20.92 -20.49
N HIS A 783 -13.58 20.02 -19.63
CA HIS A 783 -14.09 20.41 -18.31
C HIS A 783 -12.93 20.69 -17.35
N TYR A 784 -13.00 21.82 -16.65
CA TYR A 784 -11.98 22.26 -15.71
C TYR A 784 -12.53 22.34 -14.31
N GLN A 785 -11.76 21.84 -13.34
CA GLN A 785 -12.14 21.82 -11.94
C GLN A 785 -11.25 22.78 -11.13
N PHE A 786 -11.82 23.32 -10.05
CA PHE A 786 -11.10 23.98 -8.98
C PHE A 786 -11.46 23.38 -7.62
N VAL A 787 -10.54 23.51 -6.67
CA VAL A 787 -10.76 23.15 -5.26
C VAL A 787 -10.13 24.18 -4.33
N SER A 788 -10.70 24.38 -3.15
CA SER A 788 -10.05 25.07 -2.04
C SER A 788 -9.59 24.07 -0.99
N ASN A 789 -8.62 24.45 -0.16
CA ASN A 789 -8.39 23.74 1.09
C ASN A 789 -9.63 23.87 2.01
N PRO A 790 -9.84 22.93 2.94
CA PRO A 790 -10.95 22.97 3.88
C PRO A 790 -10.76 24.06 4.94
N ILE A 791 -11.87 24.55 5.48
CA ILE A 791 -11.91 25.12 6.82
C ILE A 791 -12.10 23.95 7.77
N PHE A 792 -11.18 23.77 8.71
CA PHE A 792 -11.21 22.67 9.68
C PHE A 792 -12.06 23.06 10.88
N ILE A 793 -12.76 22.09 11.47
CA ILE A 793 -13.63 22.34 12.63
C ILE A 793 -13.25 21.36 13.74
N VAL A 794 -12.78 21.91 14.86
CA VAL A 794 -12.39 21.14 16.05
C VAL A 794 -13.53 21.15 17.04
N ARG A 795 -13.94 19.98 17.49
CA ARG A 795 -14.88 19.85 18.60
C ARG A 795 -14.10 19.95 19.92
N ASN A 796 -14.59 20.74 20.87
CA ASN A 796 -14.08 20.68 22.23
C ASN A 796 -14.33 19.28 22.77
N THR A 797 -13.26 18.49 22.94
CA THR A 797 -13.31 17.28 23.75
C THR A 797 -13.63 17.70 25.18
N LYS A 798 -14.83 17.37 25.66
CA LYS A 798 -15.14 17.44 27.10
C LYS A 798 -14.37 16.37 27.86
#